data_AF-A0A098GJJ9-F1
#
_entry.id   AF-A0A098GJJ9-F1
#
_cell.length_a   1.000
_cell.length_b   1.000
_cell.length_c   1.000
_cell.angle_alpha   90.00
_cell.angle_beta   90.00
_cell.angle_gamma   90.00
#
_symmetry.space_group_name_H-M   'P 1'
#
loop_
_entity.id
_entity.type
_entity.pdbx_description
1 polymer ?
#
loop_
_entity_poly.entity_id
_entity_poly.type
_entity_poly.pdbx_seq_one_letter_code
_entity_poly.pdbx_strand_id
1 'polypeptide(L)'
;MHPQTKKKLIAFYLKHKFGEIYQESWLDNIANYGSLDEAIERMDDWGPNFLKVAELEPTHPNFSTFAAILDGALQFSNTIPPVCTGYDEEKLDQRMDLADELKGLPNTDYTRRVAQHLPANHDEEFEYLKEEAVRKLLSIAKQTMPHLKLDTYKDLRIAIENHEKLLSKNKGNQQLISELNLLNDLNKIARLEIFEIPKQDGSPAYFCTLPEKAGGVTEKISLIGLDEVKQKLRNIQQEEEMGFSEYTDNRNNFTLSTKAILKLPKHEKTTEVQREAIALNISRILGFTTTNSNMVQFQGKAALFVPFDQIQLLSEFARGTEETVVLPSGFSLEALKKIGDKYQHYASIIPVGNELNSDKFIEDLGKIEAFSYLCNDPDFIGMMAGQNKGIKDGQSLYVFDQVTMEKDRLEIDTRFSLVPVGFGRHTRHYKGRNRTLVDDSSFDSKVESFAHLFKSQPKINFMLDEVISAHQTKIRQIENAIAGLKSQRVKGEELETLKKELTELKTLEKDAIKIKTALNRRLDSTFKNFPPLNGHAITPTVFLANKNLIKSSLLLEKLVNNPVLFSDDGRPYRNPWTYRNTNNILSIRENAGMVSLTFANFDAEQLIYILGKNGVDLHSCKKSKNTLHIPATELAKLTETSLFPALRAFNQKEDYTNIEDLRRIAKGYPEGLQDLAISRIEHYKFEVMSKVDPVEKAKAMKSALDAIQRYCVQETNKGFLKHVELNLQMDIQKQLRQIIHDFHADDELEAKVAEAFDAAVKLDRLDDFNRVLITFAISPEGNKKNLMTYLNKCIDHGLKATNYNLAKQESEQMQQESVDPLKIKAKKPMESPVKMLDLMGASSSGVGAHKKEEPHLEFDERLDEEDANLDIKDLHDLTQTQPPDTQIDTKLDNDKPTDGIPIQTAFK
;
A
#
# COMPACT_ATOMS: atom_id res chain seq x y z
N MET A 1 34.19 -3.67 -30.82
CA MET A 1 34.59 -4.80 -29.92
C MET A 1 35.82 -5.58 -30.42
N HIS A 2 36.64 -6.20 -29.54
CA HIS A 2 37.76 -7.08 -29.94
C HIS A 2 37.24 -8.42 -30.53
N PRO A 3 37.82 -8.96 -31.63
CA PRO A 3 37.29 -10.15 -32.33
C PRO A 3 37.18 -11.42 -31.45
N GLN A 4 38.08 -11.61 -30.48
CA GLN A 4 38.03 -12.76 -29.57
C GLN A 4 36.86 -12.67 -28.58
N THR A 5 36.57 -11.47 -28.06
CA THR A 5 35.43 -11.22 -27.16
C THR A 5 34.12 -11.48 -27.89
N LYS A 6 34.02 -11.00 -29.13
CA LYS A 6 32.89 -11.22 -30.02
C LYS A 6 32.64 -12.70 -30.31
N LYS A 7 33.68 -13.46 -30.71
CA LYS A 7 33.59 -14.92 -30.91
C LYS A 7 33.13 -15.64 -29.65
N LYS A 8 33.62 -15.23 -28.48
CA LYS A 8 33.22 -15.74 -27.16
C LYS A 8 31.75 -15.48 -26.85
N LEU A 9 31.24 -14.27 -27.12
CA LEU A 9 29.83 -13.92 -26.89
C LEU A 9 28.88 -14.68 -27.82
N ILE A 10 29.25 -14.83 -29.09
CA ILE A 10 28.53 -15.70 -30.04
C ILE A 10 28.47 -17.13 -29.49
N ALA A 11 29.61 -17.68 -29.03
CA ALA A 11 29.68 -19.00 -28.43
C ALA A 11 28.75 -19.12 -27.21
N PHE A 12 28.79 -18.15 -26.31
CA PHE A 12 27.96 -18.13 -25.10
C PHE A 12 26.48 -18.07 -25.43
N TYR A 13 26.06 -17.19 -26.34
CA TYR A 13 24.67 -17.10 -26.78
C TYR A 13 24.20 -18.39 -27.47
N LEU A 14 24.98 -18.94 -28.40
CA LEU A 14 24.63 -20.19 -29.08
C LEU A 14 24.55 -21.37 -28.11
N LYS A 15 25.49 -21.47 -27.16
CA LYS A 15 25.47 -22.49 -26.11
C LYS A 15 24.25 -22.32 -25.19
N HIS A 16 23.89 -21.08 -24.85
CA HIS A 16 22.69 -20.78 -24.08
C HIS A 16 21.41 -21.17 -24.84
N LYS A 17 21.30 -20.82 -26.12
CA LYS A 17 20.12 -21.05 -26.96
C LYS A 17 19.92 -22.52 -27.33
N PHE A 18 20.99 -23.21 -27.74
CA PHE A 18 20.94 -24.55 -28.32
C PHE A 18 21.45 -25.66 -27.38
N GLY A 19 21.97 -25.33 -26.19
CA GLY A 19 22.35 -26.31 -25.17
C GLY A 19 23.41 -27.30 -25.66
N GLU A 20 23.20 -28.60 -25.41
CA GLU A 20 24.13 -29.68 -25.78
C GLU A 20 24.25 -29.94 -27.29
N ILE A 21 23.33 -29.40 -28.10
CA ILE A 21 23.41 -29.51 -29.56
C ILE A 21 24.59 -28.66 -30.09
N TYR A 22 24.93 -27.59 -29.36
CA TYR A 22 26.04 -26.71 -29.69
C TYR A 22 27.37 -27.47 -29.70
N GLN A 23 28.15 -27.27 -30.77
CA GLN A 23 29.52 -27.75 -30.88
C GLN A 23 30.44 -26.57 -31.16
N GLU A 24 31.65 -26.59 -30.60
CA GLU A 24 32.62 -25.51 -30.79
C GLU A 24 33.02 -25.34 -32.27
N SER A 25 32.94 -26.42 -33.05
CA SER A 25 33.11 -26.43 -34.52
C SER A 25 32.07 -25.60 -35.28
N TRP A 26 30.95 -25.21 -34.66
CA TRP A 26 29.99 -24.29 -35.28
C TRP A 26 30.64 -22.93 -35.58
N LEU A 27 31.63 -22.54 -34.77
CA LEU A 27 32.37 -21.30 -34.92
C LEU A 27 33.44 -21.37 -36.02
N ASP A 28 33.65 -22.53 -36.67
CA ASP A 28 34.60 -22.69 -37.78
C ASP A 28 34.13 -21.92 -39.03
N ASN A 29 32.83 -21.70 -39.16
CA ASN A 29 32.24 -20.84 -40.18
C ASN A 29 31.42 -19.70 -39.55
N ILE A 30 32.14 -18.77 -38.91
CA ILE A 30 31.55 -17.63 -38.19
C ILE A 30 30.65 -16.74 -39.06
N ALA A 31 30.83 -16.78 -40.39
CA ALA A 31 29.99 -16.04 -41.34
C ALA A 31 28.51 -16.45 -41.29
N ASN A 32 28.19 -17.67 -40.87
CA ASN A 32 26.82 -18.13 -40.66
C ASN A 32 26.09 -17.38 -39.52
N TYR A 33 26.83 -16.63 -38.71
CA TYR A 33 26.34 -15.87 -37.56
C TYR A 33 26.53 -14.36 -37.74
N GLY A 34 26.71 -13.86 -38.98
CA GLY A 34 26.95 -12.44 -39.25
C GLY A 34 25.89 -11.49 -38.68
N SER A 35 24.60 -11.86 -38.72
CA SER A 35 23.54 -11.03 -38.13
C SER A 35 23.50 -11.06 -36.60
N LEU A 36 23.88 -12.20 -35.99
CA LEU A 36 24.09 -12.27 -34.54
C LEU A 36 25.29 -11.42 -34.14
N ASP A 37 26.34 -11.43 -34.97
CA ASP A 37 27.53 -10.62 -34.78
C ASP A 37 27.20 -9.11 -34.79
N GLU A 38 26.49 -8.66 -35.83
CA GLU A 38 26.02 -7.28 -35.97
C GLU A 38 25.13 -6.84 -34.79
N ALA A 39 24.22 -7.72 -34.34
CA ALA A 39 23.39 -7.44 -33.17
C ALA A 39 24.22 -7.27 -31.89
N ILE A 40 25.26 -8.11 -31.68
CA ILE A 40 26.16 -8.00 -30.51
C ILE A 40 26.97 -6.71 -30.55
N GLU A 41 27.47 -6.30 -31.72
CA GLU A 41 28.18 -5.02 -31.86
C GLU A 41 27.27 -3.84 -31.55
N ARG A 42 26.05 -3.85 -32.10
CA ARG A 42 25.10 -2.77 -31.83
C ARG A 42 24.75 -2.66 -30.34
N MET A 43 24.64 -3.79 -29.64
CA MET A 43 24.44 -3.81 -28.18
C MET A 43 25.63 -3.26 -27.39
N ASP A 44 26.86 -3.46 -27.87
CA ASP A 44 28.09 -2.89 -27.27
C ASP A 44 28.13 -1.37 -27.47
N ASP A 45 27.70 -0.92 -28.65
CA ASP A 45 27.68 0.51 -29.03
C ASP A 45 26.50 1.29 -28.42
N TRP A 46 25.48 0.61 -27.86
CA TRP A 46 24.27 1.24 -27.32
C TRP A 46 24.54 2.23 -26.19
N GLY A 47 25.57 1.96 -25.38
CA GLY A 47 26.03 2.89 -24.36
C GLY A 47 27.03 2.26 -23.39
N PRO A 48 27.94 3.06 -22.81
CA PRO A 48 29.08 2.56 -22.04
C PRO A 48 28.70 1.76 -20.78
N ASN A 49 27.45 1.91 -20.31
CA ASN A 49 26.92 1.23 -19.12
C ASN A 49 25.66 0.38 -19.43
N PHE A 50 25.34 0.08 -20.70
CA PHE A 50 24.11 -0.65 -21.02
C PHE A 50 24.12 -2.07 -20.42
N LEU A 51 24.89 -2.98 -21.00
CA LEU A 51 25.08 -4.33 -20.48
C LEU A 51 26.55 -4.66 -20.17
N LYS A 52 27.46 -3.74 -20.50
CA LYS A 52 28.91 -3.96 -20.53
C LYS A 52 29.23 -5.28 -21.23
N VAL A 53 28.82 -5.37 -22.49
CA VAL A 53 28.76 -6.63 -23.26
C VAL A 53 30.10 -7.37 -23.24
N ALA A 54 31.21 -6.64 -23.24
CA ALA A 54 32.56 -7.22 -23.14
C ALA A 54 32.87 -7.96 -21.81
N GLU A 55 32.18 -7.65 -20.72
CA GLU A 55 32.34 -8.26 -19.38
C GLU A 55 31.37 -9.43 -19.15
N LEU A 56 30.46 -9.71 -20.09
CA LEU A 56 29.43 -10.74 -19.90
C LEU A 56 30.04 -12.15 -19.85
N GLU A 57 29.68 -12.85 -18.77
CA GLU A 57 29.87 -14.29 -18.59
C GLU A 57 28.50 -14.96 -18.43
N PRO A 58 28.36 -16.27 -18.69
CA PRO A 58 27.08 -16.98 -18.48
C PRO A 58 26.56 -16.89 -17.03
N THR A 59 27.45 -16.65 -16.07
CA THR A 59 27.15 -16.44 -14.64
C THR A 59 26.79 -14.99 -14.31
N HIS A 60 27.06 -14.03 -15.21
CA HIS A 60 26.82 -12.61 -14.97
C HIS A 60 25.31 -12.29 -14.93
N PRO A 61 24.83 -11.45 -14.01
CA PRO A 61 23.40 -11.13 -13.87
C PRO A 61 22.72 -10.62 -15.14
N ASN A 62 23.45 -9.84 -15.96
CA ASN A 62 22.95 -9.24 -17.21
C ASN A 62 22.91 -10.20 -18.41
N PHE A 63 23.41 -11.44 -18.26
CA PHE A 63 23.48 -12.37 -19.40
C PHE A 63 22.08 -12.82 -19.86
N SER A 64 21.12 -12.96 -18.94
CA SER A 64 19.73 -13.30 -19.28
C SER A 64 19.07 -12.21 -20.13
N THR A 65 19.24 -10.93 -19.75
CA THR A 65 18.74 -9.79 -20.52
C THR A 65 19.42 -9.69 -21.89
N PHE A 66 20.74 -9.92 -21.95
CA PHE A 66 21.47 -10.02 -23.23
C PHE A 66 20.87 -11.07 -24.16
N ALA A 67 20.66 -12.30 -23.66
CA ALA A 67 20.08 -13.38 -24.45
C ALA A 67 18.63 -13.09 -24.86
N ALA A 68 17.82 -12.50 -23.97
CA ALA A 68 16.44 -12.15 -24.24
C ALA A 68 16.30 -11.08 -25.34
N ILE A 69 17.15 -10.04 -25.33
CA ILE A 69 17.18 -9.02 -26.40
C ILE A 69 17.42 -9.69 -27.76
N LEU A 70 18.45 -10.54 -27.84
CA LEU A 70 18.81 -11.27 -29.05
C LEU A 70 17.72 -12.25 -29.52
N ASP A 71 17.10 -13.01 -28.60
CA ASP A 71 15.99 -13.93 -28.92
C ASP A 71 14.77 -13.23 -29.52
N GLY A 72 14.57 -11.95 -29.17
CA GLY A 72 13.49 -11.15 -29.72
C GLY A 72 13.74 -10.69 -31.16
N ALA A 73 14.99 -10.37 -31.49
CA ALA A 73 15.38 -9.75 -32.75
C ALA A 73 15.89 -10.76 -33.79
N LEU A 74 16.34 -11.95 -33.36
CA LEU A 74 16.98 -12.94 -34.23
C LEU A 74 16.12 -14.19 -34.44
N GLN A 75 16.09 -14.66 -35.68
CA GLN A 75 15.49 -15.93 -36.07
C GLN A 75 16.57 -16.91 -36.54
N PHE A 76 16.42 -18.18 -36.17
CA PHE A 76 17.35 -19.25 -36.55
C PHE A 76 16.62 -20.36 -37.29
N SER A 77 17.30 -20.96 -38.28
CA SER A 77 16.83 -22.15 -38.96
C SER A 77 16.82 -23.38 -38.05
N ASN A 78 16.02 -24.38 -38.41
CA ASN A 78 16.01 -25.70 -37.74
C ASN A 78 17.15 -26.63 -38.22
N THR A 79 18.16 -26.11 -38.94
CA THR A 79 19.30 -26.89 -39.43
C THR A 79 20.38 -27.01 -38.34
N ILE A 80 21.30 -27.97 -38.48
CA ILE A 80 22.45 -28.14 -37.57
C ILE A 80 23.74 -28.10 -38.41
N PRO A 81 24.65 -27.13 -38.21
CA PRO A 81 24.49 -25.97 -37.33
C PRO A 81 23.33 -25.04 -37.76
N PRO A 82 22.67 -24.35 -36.80
CA PRO A 82 21.62 -23.38 -37.09
C PRO A 82 22.24 -22.13 -37.72
N VAL A 83 21.53 -21.54 -38.68
CA VAL A 83 21.92 -20.31 -39.39
C VAL A 83 20.95 -19.22 -39.01
N CYS A 84 21.44 -17.99 -38.84
CA CYS A 84 20.55 -16.85 -38.63
C CYS A 84 19.79 -16.53 -39.93
N THR A 85 18.47 -16.70 -39.92
CA THR A 85 17.60 -16.52 -41.09
C THR A 85 16.89 -15.18 -41.12
N GLY A 86 16.95 -14.41 -40.03
CA GLY A 86 16.31 -13.12 -39.93
C GLY A 86 16.86 -12.31 -38.77
N TYR A 87 16.99 -11.01 -39.01
CA TYR A 87 17.41 -10.00 -38.05
C TYR A 87 16.50 -8.77 -38.20
N ASP A 88 15.86 -8.38 -37.11
CA ASP A 88 14.99 -7.21 -37.02
C ASP A 88 15.69 -6.14 -36.16
N GLU A 89 16.36 -5.21 -36.82
CA GLU A 89 17.14 -4.13 -36.18
C GLU A 89 16.24 -3.21 -35.34
N GLU A 90 15.07 -2.81 -35.85
CA GLU A 90 14.15 -1.94 -35.14
C GLU A 90 13.65 -2.60 -33.84
N LYS A 91 13.36 -3.90 -33.90
CA LYS A 91 12.97 -4.67 -32.73
C LYS A 91 14.12 -4.88 -31.75
N LEU A 92 15.36 -4.95 -32.23
CA LEU A 92 16.55 -4.97 -31.36
C LEU A 92 16.64 -3.66 -30.56
N ASP A 93 16.58 -2.52 -31.25
CA ASP A 93 16.64 -1.18 -30.65
C ASP A 93 15.54 -0.98 -29.61
N GLN A 94 14.29 -1.27 -29.98
CA GLN A 94 13.15 -1.20 -29.06
C GLN A 94 13.36 -2.06 -27.80
N ARG A 95 13.99 -3.23 -27.94
CA ARG A 95 14.27 -4.11 -26.79
C ARG A 95 15.43 -3.61 -25.93
N MET A 96 16.43 -2.97 -26.54
CA MET A 96 17.53 -2.35 -25.79
C MET A 96 17.03 -1.16 -24.98
N ASP A 97 16.19 -0.30 -25.56
CA ASP A 97 15.52 0.80 -24.84
C ASP A 97 14.71 0.26 -23.64
N LEU A 98 13.86 -0.74 -23.88
CA LEU A 98 13.05 -1.33 -22.81
C LEU A 98 13.91 -1.95 -21.69
N ALA A 99 14.98 -2.67 -22.05
CA ALA A 99 15.88 -3.25 -21.08
C ALA A 99 16.61 -2.17 -20.25
N ASP A 100 17.04 -1.07 -20.87
CA ASP A 100 17.72 0.03 -20.18
C ASP A 100 16.78 0.68 -19.16
N GLU A 101 15.53 0.90 -19.56
CA GLU A 101 14.47 1.43 -18.71
C GLU A 101 14.05 0.48 -17.57
N LEU A 102 14.42 -0.81 -17.64
CA LEU A 102 14.04 -1.84 -16.65
C LEU A 102 15.19 -2.32 -15.76
N LYS A 103 16.40 -1.80 -15.91
CA LYS A 103 17.60 -2.20 -15.13
C LYS A 103 17.44 -2.15 -13.60
N GLY A 104 16.48 -1.36 -13.10
CA GLY A 104 16.17 -1.26 -11.67
C GLY A 104 15.21 -2.34 -11.13
N LEU A 105 14.68 -3.21 -11.99
CA LEU A 105 13.78 -4.28 -11.55
C LEU A 105 14.54 -5.50 -11.00
N PRO A 106 13.94 -6.23 -10.05
CA PRO A 106 14.47 -7.52 -9.61
C PRO A 106 14.70 -8.51 -10.75
N ASN A 107 15.88 -9.13 -10.76
CA ASN A 107 16.26 -10.14 -11.76
C ASN A 107 15.30 -11.34 -11.74
N THR A 108 14.83 -11.74 -12.91
CA THR A 108 13.85 -12.81 -13.12
C THR A 108 14.40 -14.23 -12.88
N ASP A 109 15.72 -14.44 -13.01
CA ASP A 109 16.35 -15.75 -12.75
C ASP A 109 16.59 -15.96 -11.25
N TYR A 110 15.57 -16.47 -10.56
CA TYR A 110 15.63 -16.79 -9.13
C TYR A 110 16.29 -18.14 -8.82
N THR A 111 16.46 -19.00 -9.83
CA THR A 111 16.89 -20.39 -9.63
C THR A 111 18.38 -20.49 -9.27
N ARG A 112 19.12 -19.39 -9.42
CA ARG A 112 20.52 -19.27 -8.97
C ARG A 112 20.65 -18.73 -7.54
N ARG A 113 19.57 -18.19 -6.97
CA ARG A 113 19.55 -17.62 -5.62
C ARG A 113 18.93 -18.61 -4.66
N VAL A 114 19.73 -19.49 -4.09
CA VAL A 114 19.26 -20.53 -3.18
C VAL A 114 19.26 -20.00 -1.74
N ALA A 115 18.07 -19.92 -1.15
CA ALA A 115 17.89 -19.66 0.28
C ALA A 115 18.02 -20.96 1.07
N GLN A 116 18.70 -20.91 2.21
CA GLN A 116 19.02 -22.12 2.99
C GLN A 116 19.29 -21.80 4.47
N HIS A 117 19.06 -22.79 5.33
CA HIS A 117 19.57 -22.77 6.70
C HIS A 117 21.07 -23.05 6.69
N LEU A 118 21.82 -22.32 7.51
CA LEU A 118 23.24 -22.56 7.74
C LEU A 118 23.44 -23.40 9.01
N PRO A 119 24.50 -24.22 9.05
CA PRO A 119 24.81 -25.02 10.23
C PRO A 119 25.28 -24.11 11.40
N ALA A 120 25.10 -24.58 12.63
CA ALA A 120 25.43 -23.82 13.86
C ALA A 120 26.90 -23.39 13.93
N ASN A 121 27.82 -24.15 13.34
CA ASN A 121 29.24 -23.80 13.29
C ASN A 121 29.60 -22.72 12.25
N HIS A 122 28.61 -22.12 11.59
CA HIS A 122 28.85 -21.05 10.61
C HIS A 122 29.35 -19.75 11.28
N ASP A 123 28.87 -19.44 12.49
CA ASP A 123 29.21 -18.20 13.21
C ASP A 123 29.33 -18.48 14.71
N GLU A 124 30.57 -18.73 15.16
CA GLU A 124 30.88 -19.08 16.56
C GLU A 124 30.49 -17.98 17.55
N GLU A 125 30.61 -16.70 17.14
CA GLU A 125 30.22 -15.58 17.99
C GLU A 125 28.70 -15.57 18.22
N PHE A 126 27.92 -15.79 17.16
CA PHE A 126 26.46 -15.86 17.28
C PHE A 126 26.01 -16.96 18.23
N GLU A 127 26.54 -18.18 18.09
CA GLU A 127 26.15 -19.29 18.96
C GLU A 127 26.55 -18.99 20.41
N TYR A 128 27.78 -18.51 20.67
CA TYR A 128 28.18 -18.10 22.02
C TYR A 128 27.23 -17.05 22.63
N LEU A 129 26.90 -15.99 21.88
CA LEU A 129 25.98 -14.94 22.33
C LEU A 129 24.57 -15.48 22.63
N LYS A 130 24.09 -16.42 21.81
CA LYS A 130 22.79 -17.07 21.96
C LYS A 130 22.76 -17.96 23.20
N GLU A 131 23.74 -18.84 23.39
CA GLU A 131 23.86 -19.72 24.56
C GLU A 131 23.89 -18.90 25.86
N GLU A 132 24.70 -17.83 25.87
CA GLU A 132 24.82 -16.96 27.03
C GLU A 132 23.52 -16.22 27.35
N ALA A 133 22.82 -15.70 26.34
CA ALA A 133 21.54 -15.02 26.52
C ALA A 133 20.45 -15.98 27.01
N VAL A 134 20.35 -17.19 26.45
CA VAL A 134 19.41 -18.23 26.91
C VAL A 134 19.65 -18.56 28.38
N ARG A 135 20.90 -18.81 28.77
CA ARG A 135 21.30 -19.12 30.15
C ARG A 135 20.88 -18.00 31.12
N LYS A 136 21.07 -16.73 30.73
CA LYS A 136 20.72 -15.57 31.55
C LYS A 136 19.21 -15.39 31.69
N LEU A 137 18.46 -15.39 30.59
CA LEU A 137 17.00 -15.25 30.63
C LEU A 137 16.32 -16.44 31.34
N LEU A 138 16.84 -17.65 31.15
CA LEU A 138 16.36 -18.84 31.87
C LEU A 138 16.59 -18.71 33.39
N SER A 139 17.73 -18.16 33.81
CA SER A 139 18.00 -17.87 35.23
C SER A 139 16.98 -16.88 35.81
N ILE A 140 16.71 -15.77 35.10
CA ILE A 140 15.69 -14.77 35.49
C ILE A 140 14.31 -15.42 35.58
N ALA A 141 13.94 -16.26 34.59
CA ALA A 141 12.66 -16.94 34.57
C ALA A 141 12.51 -17.92 35.75
N LYS A 142 13.55 -18.70 36.08
CA LYS A 142 13.56 -19.63 37.22
C LYS A 142 13.52 -18.91 38.57
N GLN A 143 14.14 -17.73 38.70
CA GLN A 143 14.07 -16.92 39.91
C GLN A 143 12.69 -16.25 40.09
N THR A 144 12.11 -15.75 39.00
CA THR A 144 10.82 -15.02 39.02
C THR A 144 9.63 -15.97 39.13
N MET A 145 9.70 -17.10 38.43
CA MET A 145 8.63 -18.10 38.30
C MET A 145 9.14 -19.50 38.70
N PRO A 146 9.55 -19.70 39.97
CA PRO A 146 10.20 -20.95 40.41
C PRO A 146 9.30 -22.19 40.36
N HIS A 147 7.99 -21.99 40.19
CA HIS A 147 7.01 -23.05 40.06
C HIS A 147 6.91 -23.63 38.64
N LEU A 148 7.47 -22.95 37.64
CA LEU A 148 7.48 -23.43 36.26
C LEU A 148 8.60 -24.43 36.06
N LYS A 149 8.25 -25.57 35.44
CA LYS A 149 9.24 -26.45 34.83
C LYS A 149 9.65 -25.83 33.50
N LEU A 150 10.95 -25.66 33.26
CA LEU A 150 11.50 -25.02 32.06
C LEU A 150 12.75 -25.78 31.60
N ASP A 151 12.64 -27.11 31.49
CA ASP A 151 13.77 -27.98 31.15
C ASP A 151 13.84 -28.29 29.65
N THR A 152 12.69 -28.24 28.96
CA THR A 152 12.54 -28.53 27.53
C THR A 152 11.79 -27.42 26.79
N TYR A 153 11.88 -27.39 25.46
CA TYR A 153 11.03 -26.49 24.65
C TYR A 153 9.53 -26.70 24.87
N LYS A 154 9.13 -27.96 25.08
CA LYS A 154 7.74 -28.30 25.38
C LYS A 154 7.28 -27.69 26.69
N ASP A 155 8.11 -27.74 27.73
CA ASP A 155 7.81 -27.13 29.02
C ASP A 155 7.64 -25.60 28.89
N LEU A 156 8.53 -24.96 28.13
CA LEU A 156 8.45 -23.53 27.83
C LEU A 156 7.17 -23.17 27.05
N ARG A 157 6.78 -23.97 26.05
CA ARG A 157 5.54 -23.76 25.28
C ARG A 157 4.30 -23.87 26.16
N ILE A 158 4.23 -24.91 27.00
CA ILE A 158 3.13 -25.09 27.95
C ILE A 158 3.06 -23.91 28.93
N ALA A 159 4.20 -23.40 29.39
CA ALA A 159 4.24 -22.22 30.24
C ALA A 159 3.65 -20.98 29.54
N ILE A 160 4.04 -20.73 28.28
CA ILE A 160 3.50 -19.62 27.47
C ILE A 160 1.98 -19.76 27.31
N GLU A 161 1.49 -20.92 26.85
CA GLU A 161 0.04 -21.17 26.63
C GLU A 161 -0.78 -20.99 27.91
N ASN A 162 -0.25 -21.42 29.06
CA ASN A 162 -0.90 -21.24 30.35
C ASN A 162 -0.97 -19.76 30.76
N HIS A 163 0.10 -18.99 30.54
CA HIS A 163 0.11 -17.55 30.83
C HIS A 163 -0.83 -16.77 29.91
N GLU A 164 -0.91 -17.12 28.62
CA GLU A 164 -1.89 -16.55 27.69
C GLU A 164 -3.33 -16.82 28.14
N LYS A 165 -3.63 -18.06 28.54
CA LYS A 165 -4.94 -18.43 29.11
C LYS A 165 -5.25 -17.63 30.38
N LEU A 166 -4.28 -17.44 31.28
CA LEU A 166 -4.45 -16.65 32.50
C LEU A 166 -4.67 -15.15 32.20
N LEU A 167 -3.94 -14.59 31.22
CA LEU A 167 -4.06 -13.19 30.82
C LEU A 167 -5.42 -12.91 30.15
N SER A 168 -5.94 -13.85 29.35
CA SER A 168 -7.28 -13.71 28.75
C SER A 168 -8.40 -13.58 29.79
N LYS A 169 -8.23 -14.23 30.96
CA LYS A 169 -9.13 -14.17 32.11
C LYS A 169 -8.89 -12.94 32.99
N ASN A 170 -7.67 -12.38 32.98
CA ASN A 170 -7.24 -11.26 33.82
C ASN A 170 -6.65 -10.11 32.97
N LYS A 171 -7.47 -9.54 32.08
CA LYS A 171 -7.04 -8.49 31.15
C LYS A 171 -6.44 -7.29 31.90
N GLY A 172 -5.23 -6.89 31.52
CA GLY A 172 -4.54 -5.72 32.07
C GLY A 172 -3.62 -5.99 33.26
N ASN A 173 -3.40 -7.25 33.67
CA ASN A 173 -2.42 -7.59 34.70
C ASN A 173 -0.98 -7.41 34.16
N GLN A 174 -0.30 -6.36 34.62
CA GLN A 174 1.06 -5.98 34.16
C GLN A 174 2.13 -7.00 34.52
N GLN A 175 2.01 -7.70 35.65
CA GLN A 175 2.97 -8.72 36.05
C GLN A 175 2.87 -9.93 35.10
N LEU A 176 1.66 -10.43 34.83
CA LEU A 176 1.44 -11.52 33.88
C LEU A 176 1.90 -11.16 32.45
N ILE A 177 1.71 -9.91 32.03
CA ILE A 177 2.22 -9.41 30.74
C ILE A 177 3.76 -9.47 30.71
N SER A 178 4.42 -9.04 31.78
CA SER A 178 5.88 -9.00 31.88
C SER A 178 6.49 -10.41 31.95
N GLU A 179 5.86 -11.32 32.69
CA GLU A 179 6.23 -12.74 32.77
C GLU A 179 6.08 -13.43 31.41
N LEU A 180 4.93 -13.23 30.74
CA LEU A 180 4.68 -13.76 29.39
C LEU A 180 5.68 -13.21 28.36
N ASN A 181 6.03 -11.93 28.47
CA ASN A 181 7.05 -11.30 27.63
C ASN A 181 8.42 -11.97 27.80
N LEU A 182 8.86 -12.24 29.04
CA LEU A 182 10.11 -12.96 29.31
C LEU A 182 10.12 -14.37 28.71
N LEU A 183 9.04 -15.13 28.91
CA LEU A 183 8.92 -16.49 28.35
C LEU A 183 8.94 -16.48 26.81
N ASN A 184 8.25 -15.52 26.18
CA ASN A 184 8.23 -15.36 24.73
C ASN A 184 9.61 -14.98 24.17
N ASP A 185 10.33 -14.05 24.81
CA ASP A 185 11.65 -13.63 24.34
C ASP A 185 12.70 -14.75 24.53
N LEU A 186 12.63 -15.51 25.64
CA LEU A 186 13.42 -16.74 25.83
C LEU A 186 13.14 -17.78 24.73
N ASN A 187 11.86 -18.03 24.42
CA ASN A 187 11.47 -18.99 23.38
C ASN A 187 11.98 -18.58 21.99
N LYS A 188 11.96 -17.27 21.67
CA LYS A 188 12.51 -16.75 20.41
C LYS A 188 14.01 -16.97 20.33
N ILE A 189 14.76 -16.53 21.35
CA ILE A 189 16.22 -16.59 21.35
C ILE A 189 16.72 -18.04 21.28
N ALA A 190 16.09 -18.93 22.06
CA ALA A 190 16.49 -20.34 22.12
C ALA A 190 16.31 -21.07 20.77
N ARG A 191 15.45 -20.57 19.87
CA ARG A 191 15.14 -21.20 18.57
C ARG A 191 15.70 -20.41 17.37
N LEU A 192 16.58 -19.43 17.59
CA LEU A 192 17.22 -18.71 16.49
C LEU A 192 18.10 -19.67 15.67
N GLU A 193 17.94 -19.65 14.36
CA GLU A 193 18.80 -20.35 13.40
C GLU A 193 19.28 -19.38 12.33
N ILE A 194 20.53 -19.52 11.90
CA ILE A 194 21.09 -18.68 10.82
C ILE A 194 20.49 -19.12 9.49
N PHE A 195 20.06 -18.14 8.71
CA PHE A 195 19.42 -18.32 7.42
C PHE A 195 20.10 -17.42 6.38
N GLU A 196 20.52 -18.01 5.26
CA GLU A 196 21.14 -17.30 4.14
C GLU A 196 20.10 -17.02 3.06
N ILE A 197 20.06 -15.77 2.58
CA ILE A 197 19.30 -15.37 1.40
C ILE A 197 20.24 -14.59 0.47
N PRO A 198 20.60 -15.12 -0.69
CA PRO A 198 21.41 -14.39 -1.66
C PRO A 198 20.68 -13.12 -2.16
N LYS A 199 21.43 -12.01 -2.24
CA LYS A 199 20.99 -10.74 -2.84
C LYS A 199 20.86 -10.86 -4.35
N GLN A 200 20.34 -9.82 -5.01
CA GLN A 200 20.16 -9.80 -6.47
C GLN A 200 21.47 -10.00 -7.25
N ASP A 201 22.58 -9.48 -6.73
CA ASP A 201 23.92 -9.62 -7.31
C ASP A 201 24.58 -10.99 -7.01
N GLY A 202 23.90 -11.85 -6.24
CA GLY A 202 24.39 -13.15 -5.80
C GLY A 202 25.23 -13.11 -4.52
N SER A 203 25.52 -11.93 -3.96
CA SER A 203 26.22 -11.84 -2.68
C SER A 203 25.34 -12.34 -1.52
N PRO A 204 25.89 -12.96 -0.47
CA PRO A 204 25.08 -13.48 0.62
C PRO A 204 24.51 -12.36 1.50
N ALA A 205 23.32 -12.60 2.06
CA ALA A 205 22.76 -11.84 3.17
C ALA A 205 22.30 -12.80 4.26
N TYR A 206 22.64 -12.47 5.51
CA TYR A 206 22.46 -13.35 6.66
C TYR A 206 21.37 -12.83 7.60
N PHE A 207 20.47 -13.74 7.97
CA PHE A 207 19.33 -13.50 8.84
C PHE A 207 19.27 -14.56 9.94
N CYS A 208 18.45 -14.32 10.95
CA CYS A 208 17.98 -15.36 11.86
C CYS A 208 16.49 -15.61 11.66
N THR A 209 16.06 -16.87 11.76
CA THR A 209 14.64 -17.25 11.79
C THR A 209 14.02 -16.91 13.15
N LEU A 210 12.76 -16.48 13.15
CA LEU A 210 11.97 -16.23 14.36
C LEU A 210 10.79 -17.20 14.44
N PRO A 211 10.53 -17.85 15.59
CA PRO A 211 9.40 -18.76 15.78
C PRO A 211 8.08 -17.99 16.01
N GLU A 212 7.77 -17.01 15.15
CA GLU A 212 6.54 -16.23 15.19
C GLU A 212 5.61 -16.63 14.04
N LYS A 213 4.33 -16.82 14.34
CA LYS A 213 3.30 -16.94 13.29
C LYS A 213 3.13 -15.57 12.61
N ALA A 214 3.70 -15.39 11.42
CA ALA A 214 3.40 -14.22 10.60
C ALA A 214 1.96 -14.33 10.07
N GLY A 215 1.12 -13.34 10.36
CA GLY A 215 -0.29 -13.33 9.91
C GLY A 215 -0.43 -13.44 8.38
N GLY A 216 -1.52 -14.04 7.91
CA GLY A 216 -1.81 -14.26 6.49
C GLY A 216 -2.22 -15.69 6.17
N VAL A 217 -2.58 -15.94 4.90
CA VAL A 217 -3.04 -17.27 4.44
C VAL A 217 -1.87 -18.14 3.96
N THR A 218 -0.77 -17.50 3.54
CA THR A 218 0.45 -18.10 2.97
C THR A 218 1.43 -18.53 4.07
N GLU A 219 2.12 -19.66 3.89
CA GLU A 219 3.22 -20.11 4.78
C GLU A 219 4.40 -19.13 4.70
N LYS A 220 4.99 -18.80 5.85
CA LYS A 220 6.00 -17.74 5.97
C LYS A 220 7.09 -18.13 6.96
N ILE A 221 8.34 -17.86 6.60
CA ILE A 221 9.46 -17.85 7.54
C ILE A 221 9.70 -16.40 7.95
N SER A 222 9.57 -16.14 9.26
CA SER A 222 9.82 -14.83 9.86
C SER A 222 11.33 -14.63 10.07
N LEU A 223 11.86 -13.47 9.67
CA LEU A 223 13.29 -13.20 9.61
C LEU A 223 13.66 -11.86 10.28
N ILE A 224 14.86 -11.79 10.82
CA ILE A 224 15.53 -10.58 11.35
C ILE A 224 17.00 -10.60 10.95
N GLY A 225 17.64 -9.45 10.73
CA GLY A 225 19.05 -9.40 10.32
C GLY A 225 20.00 -9.96 11.38
N LEU A 226 21.02 -10.73 10.98
CA LEU A 226 21.97 -11.36 11.90
C LEU A 226 22.71 -10.33 12.78
N ASP A 227 23.13 -9.20 12.20
CA ASP A 227 23.83 -8.14 12.93
C ASP A 227 22.96 -7.51 14.03
N GLU A 228 21.67 -7.31 13.76
CA GLU A 228 20.71 -6.78 14.74
C GLU A 228 20.53 -7.78 15.88
N VAL A 229 20.39 -9.07 15.57
CA VAL A 229 20.30 -10.13 16.58
C VAL A 229 21.55 -10.16 17.45
N LYS A 230 22.75 -10.19 16.86
CA LYS A 230 24.01 -10.14 17.62
C LYS A 230 24.05 -8.92 18.55
N GLN A 231 23.63 -7.75 18.10
CA GLN A 231 23.58 -6.56 18.96
C GLN A 231 22.61 -6.72 20.13
N LYS A 232 21.40 -7.26 19.89
CA LYS A 232 20.41 -7.51 20.96
C LYS A 232 20.90 -8.55 21.96
N LEU A 233 21.57 -9.61 21.51
CA LEU A 233 22.17 -10.62 22.38
C LEU A 233 23.34 -10.05 23.20
N ARG A 234 24.21 -9.22 22.61
CA ARG A 234 25.27 -8.49 23.35
C ARG A 234 24.69 -7.59 24.44
N ASN A 235 23.59 -6.90 24.18
CA ASN A 235 22.92 -6.08 25.20
C ASN A 235 22.44 -6.94 26.38
N ILE A 236 21.93 -8.15 26.13
CA ILE A 236 21.56 -9.09 27.21
C ILE A 236 22.79 -9.52 28.00
N GLN A 237 23.91 -9.78 27.32
CA GLN A 237 25.16 -10.21 27.96
C GLN A 237 25.77 -9.14 28.87
N GLN A 238 25.89 -7.89 28.38
CA GLN A 238 26.63 -6.80 29.02
C GLN A 238 26.10 -6.36 30.40
N GLU A 239 24.83 -6.60 30.70
CA GLU A 239 24.21 -6.22 31.97
C GLU A 239 24.55 -7.22 33.10
N GLU A 240 25.73 -7.14 33.71
CA GLU A 240 26.26 -8.13 34.68
C GLU A 240 25.23 -8.64 35.71
N GLU A 241 24.36 -7.76 36.23
CA GLU A 241 23.28 -8.09 37.19
C GLU A 241 21.86 -7.79 36.66
N MET A 242 21.49 -8.35 35.50
CA MET A 242 20.11 -8.20 35.00
C MET A 242 19.10 -9.04 35.81
N GLY A 243 18.35 -8.39 36.71
CA GLY A 243 17.16 -8.96 37.37
C GLY A 243 15.87 -8.78 36.57
N PHE A 244 14.74 -9.32 37.06
CA PHE A 244 13.44 -9.24 36.36
C PHE A 244 12.91 -7.82 36.14
N SER A 245 13.11 -6.92 37.12
CA SER A 245 12.75 -5.51 36.98
C SER A 245 13.58 -4.85 35.88
N GLU A 246 14.91 -4.99 35.95
CA GLU A 246 15.84 -4.40 34.98
C GLU A 246 15.56 -4.90 33.56
N TYR A 247 15.25 -6.19 33.41
CA TYR A 247 14.80 -6.79 32.15
C TYR A 247 13.53 -6.10 31.63
N THR A 248 12.53 -5.90 32.48
CA THR A 248 11.23 -5.34 32.10
C THR A 248 11.36 -3.87 31.71
N ASP A 249 12.12 -3.09 32.48
CA ASP A 249 12.34 -1.66 32.25
C ASP A 249 13.13 -1.40 30.95
N ASN A 250 14.02 -2.33 30.58
CA ASN A 250 14.87 -2.22 29.38
C ASN A 250 14.48 -3.16 28.23
N ARG A 251 13.30 -3.81 28.29
CA ARG A 251 12.92 -4.88 27.35
C ARG A 251 13.10 -4.54 25.87
N ASN A 252 12.88 -3.29 25.49
CA ASN A 252 13.05 -2.81 24.11
C ASN A 252 14.49 -3.00 23.58
N ASN A 253 15.49 -3.01 24.46
CA ASN A 253 16.89 -3.25 24.13
C ASN A 253 17.18 -4.73 23.81
N PHE A 254 16.26 -5.65 24.15
CA PHE A 254 16.43 -7.10 24.01
C PHE A 254 15.40 -7.74 23.04
N THR A 255 14.29 -7.04 22.78
CA THR A 255 13.17 -7.59 21.99
C THR A 255 13.58 -7.87 20.54
N LEU A 256 13.30 -9.09 20.09
CA LEU A 256 13.40 -9.50 18.69
C LEU A 256 12.03 -9.43 18.02
N SER A 257 11.97 -8.80 16.85
CA SER A 257 10.76 -8.63 16.06
C SER A 257 11.02 -8.93 14.59
N THR A 258 10.05 -9.52 13.91
CA THR A 258 10.15 -9.81 12.48
C THR A 258 10.39 -8.54 11.66
N LYS A 259 11.45 -8.53 10.84
CA LYS A 259 11.85 -7.43 9.94
C LYS A 259 11.87 -7.83 8.48
N ALA A 260 11.71 -9.11 8.17
CA ALA A 260 11.55 -9.62 6.82
C ALA A 260 10.77 -10.93 6.85
N ILE A 261 10.23 -11.33 5.71
CA ILE A 261 9.57 -12.64 5.56
C ILE A 261 10.06 -13.32 4.29
N LEU A 262 10.17 -14.65 4.35
CA LEU A 262 10.21 -15.50 3.16
C LEU A 262 8.83 -16.12 2.98
N LYS A 263 8.11 -15.71 1.94
CA LYS A 263 6.80 -16.27 1.56
C LYS A 263 7.01 -17.56 0.78
N LEU A 264 6.39 -18.64 1.26
CA LEU A 264 6.47 -19.99 0.68
C LEU A 264 5.18 -20.37 -0.05
N PRO A 265 5.22 -21.26 -1.05
CA PRO A 265 4.04 -21.66 -1.80
C PRO A 265 3.11 -22.55 -0.96
N LYS A 266 1.90 -22.06 -0.68
CA LYS A 266 0.90 -22.76 0.14
C LYS A 266 0.39 -24.05 -0.53
N HIS A 267 0.37 -25.17 0.20
CA HIS A 267 -0.20 -26.46 -0.26
C HIS A 267 0.19 -26.80 -1.73
N GLU A 268 1.46 -26.61 -2.09
CA GLU A 268 1.99 -26.87 -3.44
C GLU A 268 1.48 -25.95 -4.57
N LYS A 269 0.81 -24.83 -4.26
CA LYS A 269 0.40 -23.81 -5.25
C LYS A 269 1.54 -22.83 -5.55
N THR A 270 2.55 -23.33 -6.25
CA THR A 270 3.80 -22.62 -6.57
C THR A 270 3.60 -21.31 -7.35
N THR A 271 2.48 -21.16 -8.05
CA THR A 271 2.16 -19.97 -8.87
C THR A 271 1.87 -18.70 -8.08
N GLU A 272 1.45 -18.78 -6.81
CA GLU A 272 1.05 -17.60 -6.01
C GLU A 272 2.20 -16.61 -5.83
N VAL A 273 3.37 -17.14 -5.43
CA VAL A 273 4.62 -16.40 -5.22
C VAL A 273 5.06 -15.65 -6.49
N GLN A 274 5.01 -16.34 -7.64
CA GLN A 274 5.34 -15.73 -8.94
C GLN A 274 4.36 -14.61 -9.30
N ARG A 275 3.06 -14.82 -9.11
CA ARG A 275 2.03 -13.83 -9.44
C ARG A 275 2.14 -12.57 -8.55
N GLU A 276 2.59 -12.73 -7.31
CA GLU A 276 2.92 -11.59 -6.44
C GLU A 276 4.16 -10.85 -6.95
N ALA A 277 5.26 -11.57 -7.24
CA ALA A 277 6.47 -10.96 -7.77
C ALA A 277 6.22 -10.19 -9.08
N ILE A 278 5.40 -10.74 -9.98
CA ILE A 278 4.96 -10.07 -11.21
C ILE A 278 4.20 -8.78 -10.88
N ALA A 279 3.25 -8.81 -9.94
CA ALA A 279 2.49 -7.62 -9.55
C ALA A 279 3.38 -6.53 -8.96
N LEU A 280 4.33 -6.88 -8.10
CA LEU A 280 5.29 -5.93 -7.51
C LEU A 280 6.25 -5.36 -8.58
N ASN A 281 6.61 -6.14 -9.60
CA ASN A 281 7.39 -5.62 -10.73
C ASN A 281 6.57 -4.66 -11.59
N ILE A 282 5.29 -4.97 -11.83
CA ILE A 282 4.38 -4.05 -12.52
C ILE A 282 4.21 -2.75 -11.73
N SER A 283 4.08 -2.79 -10.40
CA SER A 283 3.96 -1.57 -9.61
C SER A 283 5.21 -0.69 -9.70
N ARG A 284 6.41 -1.29 -9.74
CA ARG A 284 7.66 -0.56 -10.00
C ARG A 284 7.68 0.07 -11.39
N ILE A 285 7.26 -0.67 -12.44
CA ILE A 285 7.16 -0.15 -13.81
C ILE A 285 6.22 1.07 -13.88
N LEU A 286 5.13 1.04 -13.11
CA LEU A 286 4.15 2.13 -13.02
C LEU A 286 4.55 3.26 -12.05
N GLY A 287 5.77 3.21 -11.49
CA GLY A 287 6.33 4.28 -10.66
C GLY A 287 5.85 4.34 -9.21
N PHE A 288 5.26 3.25 -8.68
CA PHE A 288 4.89 3.21 -7.26
C PHE A 288 6.08 2.89 -6.36
N THR A 289 6.11 3.53 -5.18
CA THR A 289 6.96 3.09 -4.09
C THR A 289 6.54 1.67 -3.68
N THR A 290 7.43 0.72 -3.91
CA THR A 290 7.13 -0.72 -3.78
C THR A 290 8.19 -1.37 -2.92
N THR A 291 7.81 -2.39 -2.14
CA THR A 291 8.76 -3.20 -1.37
C THR A 291 9.90 -3.74 -2.21
N ASN A 292 11.10 -3.85 -1.64
CA ASN A 292 12.26 -4.44 -2.32
C ASN A 292 12.23 -5.98 -2.26
N SER A 293 11.20 -6.58 -2.83
CA SER A 293 11.01 -8.03 -2.88
C SER A 293 11.90 -8.72 -3.91
N ASN A 294 12.36 -9.93 -3.61
CA ASN A 294 13.16 -10.76 -4.51
C ASN A 294 12.71 -12.22 -4.51
N MET A 295 12.54 -12.80 -5.69
CA MET A 295 12.34 -14.25 -5.79
C MET A 295 13.65 -15.00 -5.56
N VAL A 296 13.56 -16.10 -4.83
CA VAL A 296 14.64 -17.03 -4.49
C VAL A 296 14.14 -18.47 -4.59
N GLN A 297 15.05 -19.44 -4.64
CA GLN A 297 14.74 -20.86 -4.56
C GLN A 297 14.92 -21.33 -3.11
N PHE A 298 13.93 -22.00 -2.53
CA PHE A 298 14.02 -22.64 -1.21
C PHE A 298 13.56 -24.09 -1.33
N GLN A 299 14.44 -25.04 -0.98
CA GLN A 299 14.17 -26.48 -1.06
C GLN A 299 13.65 -26.92 -2.45
N GLY A 300 14.25 -26.38 -3.52
CA GLY A 300 13.85 -26.66 -4.90
C GLY A 300 12.63 -25.88 -5.39
N LYS A 301 11.92 -25.16 -4.52
CA LYS A 301 10.69 -24.43 -4.84
C LYS A 301 10.89 -22.93 -4.98
N ALA A 302 10.01 -22.25 -5.71
CA ALA A 302 10.00 -20.79 -5.78
C ALA A 302 9.48 -20.16 -4.47
N ALA A 303 10.20 -19.19 -3.93
CA ALA A 303 9.83 -18.40 -2.75
C ALA A 303 10.05 -16.89 -3.00
N LEU A 304 9.36 -16.05 -2.23
CA LEU A 304 9.48 -14.59 -2.33
C LEU A 304 10.00 -14.02 -1.01
N PHE A 305 11.21 -13.49 -1.06
CA PHE A 305 11.79 -12.75 0.05
C PHE A 305 11.27 -11.31 0.03
N VAL A 306 10.74 -10.85 1.16
CA VAL A 306 10.18 -9.50 1.34
C VAL A 306 10.77 -8.89 2.61
N PRO A 307 11.76 -7.98 2.50
CA PRO A 307 12.19 -7.16 3.64
C PRO A 307 11.12 -6.12 3.98
N PHE A 308 10.92 -5.86 5.27
CA PHE A 308 9.99 -4.83 5.72
C PHE A 308 10.64 -3.45 5.64
N ASP A 309 9.97 -2.54 4.96
CA ASP A 309 10.30 -1.12 5.01
C ASP A 309 9.65 -0.46 6.23
N GLN A 310 10.15 0.73 6.59
CA GLN A 310 9.50 1.58 7.58
C GLN A 310 8.24 2.20 6.97
N ILE A 311 7.11 1.54 7.23
CA ILE A 311 5.79 1.93 6.73
C ILE A 311 4.78 1.88 7.86
N GLN A 312 3.69 2.62 7.70
CA GLN A 312 2.50 2.49 8.53
C GLN A 312 1.38 1.89 7.67
N LEU A 313 0.54 1.03 8.25
CA LEU A 313 -0.50 0.37 7.46
C LEU A 313 -1.54 1.40 7.02
N LEU A 314 -2.04 1.31 5.78
CA LEU A 314 -3.05 2.23 5.26
C LEU A 314 -4.34 2.22 6.11
N SER A 315 -4.62 1.10 6.77
CA SER A 315 -5.72 0.97 7.73
C SER A 315 -5.60 1.85 8.98
N GLU A 316 -4.42 2.42 9.25
CA GLU A 316 -4.23 3.43 10.31
C GLU A 316 -4.70 4.84 9.89
N PHE A 317 -4.79 5.08 8.58
CA PHE A 317 -5.12 6.38 7.99
C PHE A 317 -6.51 6.43 7.40
N ALA A 318 -7.15 5.27 7.22
CA ALA A 318 -8.43 5.17 6.54
C ALA A 318 -9.47 4.49 7.42
N ARG A 319 -10.73 4.90 7.27
CA ARG A 319 -11.87 4.24 7.91
C ARG A 319 -13.05 4.20 6.95
N GLY A 320 -13.91 3.20 7.13
CA GLY A 320 -15.17 3.04 6.41
C GLY A 320 -16.31 2.62 7.33
N THR A 321 -17.50 2.51 6.76
CA THR A 321 -18.69 1.99 7.43
C THR A 321 -18.57 0.48 7.61
N GLU A 322 -18.65 -0.01 8.84
CA GLU A 322 -18.63 -1.45 9.10
C GLU A 322 -19.92 -2.12 8.60
N GLU A 323 -19.78 -3.13 7.77
CA GLU A 323 -20.86 -3.99 7.27
C GLU A 323 -20.50 -5.46 7.52
N THR A 324 -21.49 -6.36 7.47
CA THR A 324 -21.30 -7.80 7.70
C THR A 324 -21.44 -8.63 6.43
N VAL A 325 -20.67 -9.71 6.35
CA VAL A 325 -20.75 -10.68 5.25
C VAL A 325 -22.08 -11.43 5.32
N VAL A 326 -22.94 -11.17 4.32
CA VAL A 326 -24.24 -11.85 4.20
C VAL A 326 -24.14 -13.14 3.36
N LEU A 327 -23.21 -13.20 2.41
CA LEU A 327 -22.97 -14.36 1.54
C LEU A 327 -21.45 -14.57 1.35
N PRO A 328 -20.89 -15.72 1.76
CA PRO A 328 -19.48 -16.01 1.57
C PRO A 328 -19.21 -16.45 0.11
N SER A 329 -17.95 -16.38 -0.33
CA SER A 329 -17.57 -16.86 -1.67
C SER A 329 -17.42 -18.38 -1.70
N GLY A 330 -18.23 -19.04 -2.52
CA GLY A 330 -18.22 -20.51 -2.69
C GLY A 330 -19.09 -21.25 -1.67
N PHE A 331 -19.56 -22.44 -2.06
CA PHE A 331 -20.36 -23.32 -1.21
C PHE A 331 -19.47 -24.33 -0.48
N SER A 332 -18.64 -23.88 0.47
CA SER A 332 -17.97 -24.78 1.41
C SER A 332 -18.49 -24.55 2.84
N LEU A 333 -18.44 -25.60 3.66
CA LEU A 333 -18.83 -25.55 5.07
C LEU A 333 -18.02 -24.51 5.86
N GLU A 334 -16.74 -24.33 5.53
CA GLU A 334 -15.88 -23.28 6.12
C GLU A 334 -16.21 -21.88 5.61
N ALA A 335 -16.67 -21.74 4.37
CA ALA A 335 -17.14 -20.47 3.85
C ALA A 335 -18.40 -20.01 4.58
N LEU A 336 -19.33 -20.93 4.88
CA LEU A 336 -20.54 -20.62 5.67
C LEU A 336 -20.23 -20.11 7.09
N LYS A 337 -19.14 -20.56 7.71
CA LYS A 337 -18.67 -20.05 9.03
C LYS A 337 -18.27 -18.57 9.01
N LYS A 338 -18.06 -17.98 7.83
CA LYS A 338 -17.66 -16.56 7.66
C LYS A 338 -18.85 -15.60 7.52
N ILE A 339 -20.08 -16.10 7.59
CA ILE A 339 -21.27 -15.25 7.64
C ILE A 339 -21.23 -14.46 8.96
N GLY A 340 -21.43 -13.15 8.89
CA GLY A 340 -21.31 -12.25 10.05
C GLY A 340 -19.95 -11.57 10.20
N ASP A 341 -18.91 -12.00 9.48
CA ASP A 341 -17.61 -11.31 9.46
C ASP A 341 -17.78 -9.84 9.04
N LYS A 342 -17.05 -8.93 9.70
CA LYS A 342 -17.10 -7.50 9.37
C LYS A 342 -16.17 -7.13 8.22
N TYR A 343 -16.54 -6.10 7.47
CA TYR A 343 -15.70 -5.40 6.49
C TYR A 343 -16.03 -3.90 6.50
N GLN A 344 -15.14 -3.06 5.95
CA GLN A 344 -15.41 -1.64 5.80
C GLN A 344 -15.81 -1.26 4.37
N HIS A 345 -16.90 -0.52 4.24
CA HIS A 345 -17.45 -0.02 3.00
C HIS A 345 -17.36 1.51 2.95
N TYR A 346 -17.23 2.12 1.76
CA TYR A 346 -17.05 3.57 1.59
C TYR A 346 -15.87 4.13 2.42
N ALA A 347 -14.68 3.54 2.28
CA ALA A 347 -13.53 4.02 3.04
C ALA A 347 -13.06 5.39 2.52
N SER A 348 -12.70 6.29 3.43
CA SER A 348 -12.04 7.57 3.14
C SER A 348 -10.82 7.74 4.06
N ILE A 349 -9.87 8.60 3.66
CA ILE A 349 -8.78 9.01 4.54
C ILE A 349 -9.38 9.80 5.70
N ILE A 350 -8.94 9.53 6.91
CA ILE A 350 -9.34 10.25 8.12
C ILE A 350 -8.73 11.65 8.05
N PRO A 351 -9.51 12.74 8.07
CA PRO A 351 -8.94 14.07 8.16
C PRO A 351 -8.22 14.29 9.50
N VAL A 352 -7.20 15.16 9.50
CA VAL A 352 -6.40 15.45 10.71
C VAL A 352 -7.10 16.34 11.74
N GLY A 353 -8.31 16.85 11.45
CA GLY A 353 -8.99 17.87 12.25
C GLY A 353 -10.48 17.58 12.47
N ASN A 354 -11.31 18.59 12.21
CA ASN A 354 -12.74 18.63 12.58
C ASN A 354 -13.64 17.77 11.68
N GLU A 355 -13.05 17.06 10.72
CA GLU A 355 -13.69 16.22 9.70
C GLU A 355 -14.66 17.03 8.81
N LEU A 356 -14.31 18.29 8.52
CA LEU A 356 -15.10 19.16 7.65
C LEU A 356 -14.45 19.34 6.28
N ASN A 357 -13.12 19.29 6.22
CA ASN A 357 -12.32 19.26 5.01
C ASN A 357 -11.70 17.87 4.86
N SER A 358 -11.51 17.45 3.62
CA SER A 358 -10.78 16.23 3.33
C SER A 358 -9.29 16.37 3.62
N ASP A 359 -8.62 15.23 3.80
CA ASP A 359 -7.18 15.18 3.97
C ASP A 359 -6.42 15.79 2.77
N LYS A 360 -5.33 16.50 3.07
CA LYS A 360 -4.44 17.14 2.09
C LYS A 360 -3.00 16.63 2.14
N PHE A 361 -2.69 15.70 3.06
CA PHE A 361 -1.31 15.28 3.32
C PHE A 361 -0.95 13.95 2.67
N ILE A 362 -1.90 13.01 2.61
CA ILE A 362 -1.74 11.78 1.86
C ILE A 362 -1.89 12.09 0.37
N GLU A 363 -1.02 11.51 -0.45
CA GLU A 363 -1.09 11.65 -1.90
C GLU A 363 -2.42 11.12 -2.47
N ASP A 364 -2.81 11.64 -3.63
CA ASP A 364 -3.99 11.13 -4.34
C ASP A 364 -3.75 9.68 -4.77
N LEU A 365 -4.63 8.78 -4.33
CA LEU A 365 -4.48 7.34 -4.53
C LEU A 365 -4.98 6.88 -5.91
N GLY A 366 -5.54 7.77 -6.73
CA GLY A 366 -6.15 7.47 -8.03
C GLY A 366 -5.17 6.85 -9.03
N LYS A 367 -3.87 7.11 -8.83
CA LYS A 367 -2.80 6.49 -9.62
C LYS A 367 -2.83 4.97 -9.56
N ILE A 368 -3.24 4.37 -8.43
CA ILE A 368 -3.24 2.91 -8.27
C ILE A 368 -4.39 2.22 -9.02
N GLU A 369 -5.40 2.94 -9.49
CA GLU A 369 -6.61 2.37 -10.08
C GLU A 369 -6.32 1.45 -11.27
N ALA A 370 -5.54 1.93 -12.24
CA ALA A 370 -5.15 1.12 -13.40
C ALA A 370 -4.28 -0.10 -13.03
N PHE A 371 -3.42 0.03 -12.02
CA PHE A 371 -2.63 -1.09 -11.50
C PHE A 371 -3.53 -2.16 -10.87
N SER A 372 -4.46 -1.75 -10.02
CA SER A 372 -5.46 -2.64 -9.39
C SER A 372 -6.35 -3.30 -10.44
N TYR A 373 -6.77 -2.56 -11.48
CA TYR A 373 -7.51 -3.11 -12.62
C TYR A 373 -6.74 -4.25 -13.32
N LEU A 374 -5.47 -4.00 -13.64
CA LEU A 374 -4.61 -4.94 -14.35
C LEU A 374 -4.37 -6.22 -13.53
N CYS A 375 -4.02 -6.07 -12.25
CA CYS A 375 -3.85 -7.18 -11.31
C CYS A 375 -5.15 -7.97 -11.11
N ASN A 376 -6.28 -7.27 -11.10
CA ASN A 376 -7.62 -7.84 -10.99
C ASN A 376 -7.85 -8.71 -9.75
N ASP A 377 -7.10 -8.40 -8.70
CA ASP A 377 -7.16 -9.06 -7.41
C ASP A 377 -8.14 -8.29 -6.52
N PRO A 378 -9.23 -8.94 -6.05
CA PRO A 378 -10.24 -8.31 -5.21
C PRO A 378 -9.72 -7.98 -3.81
N ASP A 379 -8.49 -8.33 -3.44
CA ASP A 379 -7.83 -7.94 -2.19
C ASP A 379 -6.91 -6.71 -2.34
N PHE A 380 -7.01 -5.96 -3.46
CA PHE A 380 -6.11 -4.85 -3.79
C PHE A 380 -6.03 -3.74 -2.71
N ILE A 381 -7.15 -3.44 -2.06
CA ILE A 381 -7.25 -2.61 -0.84
C ILE A 381 -8.03 -3.46 0.16
N GLY A 382 -7.30 -4.11 1.08
CA GLY A 382 -7.80 -5.18 1.95
C GLY A 382 -9.08 -4.88 2.76
N MET A 383 -9.59 -5.90 3.47
CA MET A 383 -10.92 -5.89 4.11
C MET A 383 -11.17 -4.77 5.13
N MET A 384 -10.13 -4.33 5.82
CA MET A 384 -10.16 -3.20 6.75
C MET A 384 -9.35 -2.07 6.12
N ALA A 385 -10.01 -1.25 5.30
CA ALA A 385 -9.47 -0.06 4.63
C ALA A 385 -7.94 -0.09 4.37
N GLY A 386 -7.45 -1.07 3.60
CA GLY A 386 -6.05 -1.03 3.12
C GLY A 386 -5.02 -1.88 3.87
N GLN A 387 -5.39 -2.96 4.57
CA GLN A 387 -4.43 -3.88 5.24
C GLN A 387 -3.24 -4.38 4.37
N ASN A 388 -3.37 -4.39 3.05
CA ASN A 388 -2.36 -4.92 2.11
C ASN A 388 -1.50 -3.81 1.47
N LYS A 389 -1.64 -2.57 1.94
CA LYS A 389 -0.93 -1.38 1.46
C LYS A 389 -0.51 -0.52 2.64
N GLY A 390 0.55 0.26 2.44
CA GLY A 390 1.11 1.11 3.48
C GLY A 390 1.14 2.57 3.05
N ILE A 391 1.39 3.43 4.02
CA ILE A 391 1.82 4.80 3.80
C ILE A 391 3.27 4.89 4.24
N LYS A 392 4.12 5.44 3.35
CA LYS A 392 5.51 5.76 3.64
C LYS A 392 5.62 7.25 3.95
N ASP A 393 6.43 7.59 4.95
CA ASP A 393 6.73 8.97 5.38
C ASP A 393 5.48 9.82 5.70
N GLY A 394 4.35 9.18 5.99
CA GLY A 394 3.07 9.85 6.24
C GLY A 394 2.49 10.58 5.03
N GLN A 395 2.85 10.19 3.80
CA GLN A 395 2.42 10.86 2.57
C GLN A 395 2.08 9.90 1.43
N SER A 396 3.02 9.04 1.03
CA SER A 396 2.93 8.35 -0.25
C SER A 396 2.46 6.90 -0.07
N LEU A 397 1.63 6.44 -1.02
CA LEU A 397 1.17 5.05 -1.04
C LEU A 397 2.35 4.10 -1.29
N TYR A 398 2.37 3.01 -0.54
CA TYR A 398 3.40 2.00 -0.62
C TYR A 398 2.79 0.61 -0.86
N VAL A 399 3.26 -0.07 -1.90
CA VAL A 399 2.76 -1.37 -2.35
C VAL A 399 3.69 -2.49 -1.85
N PHE A 400 3.18 -3.39 -1.02
CA PHE A 400 3.95 -4.54 -0.51
C PHE A 400 3.26 -5.89 -0.61
N ASP A 401 1.96 -5.91 -0.89
CA ASP A 401 1.20 -7.14 -1.09
C ASP A 401 0.15 -6.92 -2.18
N GLN A 402 0.32 -7.59 -3.32
CA GLN A 402 -0.59 -7.56 -4.46
C GLN A 402 -0.34 -8.78 -5.34
N VAL A 403 -1.40 -9.39 -5.91
CA VAL A 403 -1.26 -10.53 -6.82
C VAL A 403 -1.89 -10.24 -8.18
N THR A 404 -1.30 -10.75 -9.27
CA THR A 404 -1.97 -10.78 -10.59
C THR A 404 -2.84 -12.02 -10.76
N MET A 405 -4.09 -11.84 -11.16
CA MET A 405 -5.05 -12.92 -11.35
C MET A 405 -5.11 -13.39 -12.80
N GLU A 406 -5.33 -14.69 -13.02
CA GLU A 406 -5.61 -15.25 -14.37
C GLU A 406 -7.03 -14.89 -14.84
N LYS A 407 -8.01 -14.93 -13.93
CA LYS A 407 -9.44 -14.72 -14.23
C LYS A 407 -9.90 -13.33 -13.84
N ASP A 408 -10.84 -12.80 -14.61
CA ASP A 408 -11.43 -11.50 -14.31
C ASP A 408 -12.50 -11.62 -13.22
N ARG A 409 -12.36 -10.75 -12.25
CA ARG A 409 -13.14 -10.52 -11.04
C ARG A 409 -13.65 -9.08 -11.00
N LEU A 410 -12.91 -8.16 -11.60
CA LEU A 410 -13.24 -6.74 -11.67
C LEU A 410 -13.24 -6.25 -13.13
N GLU A 411 -14.09 -5.28 -13.45
CA GLU A 411 -14.04 -4.46 -14.66
C GLU A 411 -14.05 -2.97 -14.30
N ILE A 412 -13.88 -2.08 -15.28
CA ILE A 412 -13.90 -0.64 -15.07
C ILE A 412 -15.20 -0.05 -15.64
N ASP A 413 -15.81 0.88 -14.93
CA ASP A 413 -16.97 1.65 -15.40
C ASP A 413 -16.60 3.08 -15.83
N THR A 414 -17.57 3.86 -16.33
CA THR A 414 -17.37 5.22 -16.84
C THR A 414 -16.93 6.24 -15.79
N ARG A 415 -16.97 5.89 -14.49
CA ARG A 415 -16.40 6.70 -13.41
C ARG A 415 -14.90 6.47 -13.24
N PHE A 416 -14.30 5.61 -14.08
CA PHE A 416 -12.97 5.03 -13.88
C PHE A 416 -12.87 4.43 -12.48
N SER A 417 -13.85 3.59 -12.14
CA SER A 417 -13.93 2.90 -10.86
C SER A 417 -14.09 1.40 -11.06
N LEU A 418 -13.37 0.61 -10.27
CA LEU A 418 -13.44 -0.85 -10.30
C LEU A 418 -14.82 -1.34 -9.84
N VAL A 419 -15.43 -2.21 -10.65
CA VAL A 419 -16.71 -2.85 -10.36
C VAL A 419 -16.59 -4.37 -10.49
N PRO A 420 -17.28 -5.15 -9.63
CA PRO A 420 -17.19 -6.60 -9.62
C PRO A 420 -17.97 -7.20 -10.79
N VAL A 421 -17.47 -8.31 -11.33
CA VAL A 421 -18.12 -9.07 -12.41
C VAL A 421 -18.46 -10.50 -12.04
N GLY A 422 -19.41 -11.10 -12.77
CA GLY A 422 -19.81 -12.50 -12.63
C GLY A 422 -20.77 -12.80 -11.46
N PHE A 423 -21.05 -14.09 -11.25
CA PHE A 423 -21.96 -14.59 -10.20
C PHE A 423 -21.49 -14.25 -8.77
N GLY A 424 -20.20 -13.92 -8.59
CA GLY A 424 -19.57 -13.57 -7.32
C GLY A 424 -19.89 -12.15 -6.81
N ARG A 425 -20.57 -11.31 -7.61
CA ARG A 425 -20.86 -9.90 -7.28
C ARG A 425 -21.54 -9.66 -5.92
N HIS A 426 -22.21 -10.69 -5.38
CA HIS A 426 -22.91 -10.64 -4.10
C HIS A 426 -22.14 -11.23 -2.92
N THR A 427 -20.95 -11.76 -3.15
CA THR A 427 -20.15 -12.43 -2.12
C THR A 427 -19.26 -11.45 -1.35
N ARG A 428 -18.80 -11.85 -0.15
CA ARG A 428 -17.83 -11.15 0.72
C ARG A 428 -16.73 -10.38 -0.02
N HIS A 429 -16.06 -11.05 -0.95
CA HIS A 429 -14.89 -10.50 -1.64
C HIS A 429 -15.25 -9.37 -2.62
N TYR A 430 -16.53 -9.24 -2.98
CA TYR A 430 -17.01 -8.26 -3.92
C TYR A 430 -17.86 -7.21 -3.20
N LYS A 431 -18.92 -7.57 -2.47
CA LYS A 431 -19.80 -6.57 -1.80
C LYS A 431 -19.05 -5.60 -0.90
N GLY A 432 -18.11 -6.09 -0.10
CA GLY A 432 -17.39 -5.25 0.86
C GLY A 432 -16.18 -4.50 0.37
N ARG A 433 -15.84 -4.67 -0.92
CA ARG A 433 -14.64 -4.10 -1.53
C ARG A 433 -14.97 -3.33 -2.81
N ASN A 434 -16.26 -3.05 -3.01
CA ASN A 434 -16.83 -2.41 -4.20
C ASN A 434 -16.77 -0.89 -4.20
N ARG A 435 -16.28 -0.28 -3.12
CA ARG A 435 -16.19 1.18 -2.94
C ARG A 435 -14.94 1.47 -2.13
N THR A 436 -13.82 1.49 -2.82
CA THR A 436 -12.51 1.52 -2.19
C THR A 436 -12.07 2.94 -1.90
N LEU A 437 -11.05 3.06 -1.06
CA LEU A 437 -10.38 4.33 -0.80
C LEU A 437 -9.91 5.04 -2.10
N VAL A 438 -9.69 4.30 -3.18
CA VAL A 438 -9.25 4.85 -4.47
C VAL A 438 -10.40 5.52 -5.22
N ASP A 439 -11.63 5.10 -4.98
CA ASP A 439 -12.78 5.76 -5.60
C ASP A 439 -12.98 7.20 -5.10
N ASP A 440 -12.43 7.53 -3.91
CA ASP A 440 -12.37 8.87 -3.33
C ASP A 440 -11.27 9.75 -3.97
N SER A 441 -10.53 9.20 -4.93
CA SER A 441 -9.46 9.90 -5.64
C SER A 441 -9.96 10.70 -6.84
N SER A 442 -9.15 11.65 -7.30
CA SER A 442 -9.54 12.55 -8.38
C SER A 442 -9.75 11.78 -9.68
N PHE A 443 -10.77 12.17 -10.44
CA PHE A 443 -11.05 11.57 -11.74
C PHE A 443 -9.90 11.78 -12.72
N ASP A 444 -9.21 12.91 -12.62
CA ASP A 444 -8.02 13.18 -13.41
C ASP A 444 -6.90 12.16 -13.13
N SER A 445 -6.55 11.96 -11.85
CA SER A 445 -5.55 10.98 -11.42
C SER A 445 -5.89 9.57 -11.90
N LYS A 446 -7.17 9.17 -11.83
CA LYS A 446 -7.63 7.87 -12.33
C LYS A 446 -7.51 7.77 -13.85
N VAL A 447 -7.89 8.79 -14.62
CA VAL A 447 -7.72 8.80 -16.09
C VAL A 447 -6.24 8.75 -16.49
N GLU A 448 -5.39 9.53 -15.81
CA GLU A 448 -3.95 9.53 -16.04
C GLU A 448 -3.32 8.17 -15.70
N SER A 449 -3.82 7.47 -14.69
CA SER A 449 -3.33 6.13 -14.35
C SER A 449 -3.47 5.14 -15.51
N PHE A 450 -4.60 5.16 -16.21
CA PHE A 450 -4.82 4.32 -17.40
C PHE A 450 -3.95 4.75 -18.58
N ALA A 451 -3.77 6.06 -18.78
CA ALA A 451 -2.87 6.56 -19.82
C ALA A 451 -1.42 6.12 -19.58
N HIS A 452 -0.97 6.18 -18.33
CA HIS A 452 0.36 5.70 -17.93
C HIS A 452 0.49 4.19 -18.09
N LEU A 453 -0.55 3.41 -17.74
CA LEU A 453 -0.58 1.97 -17.94
C LEU A 453 -0.44 1.59 -19.42
N PHE A 454 -1.21 2.19 -20.33
CA PHE A 454 -1.12 1.86 -21.75
C PHE A 454 0.24 2.24 -22.35
N LYS A 455 0.83 3.36 -21.94
CA LYS A 455 2.20 3.72 -22.32
C LYS A 455 3.25 2.73 -21.79
N SER A 456 2.97 2.09 -20.66
CA SER A 456 3.87 1.14 -20.01
C SER A 456 3.63 -0.32 -20.43
N GLN A 457 2.62 -0.59 -21.25
CA GLN A 457 2.31 -1.95 -21.74
C GLN A 457 3.52 -2.65 -22.39
N PRO A 458 4.34 -2.00 -23.24
CA PRO A 458 5.54 -2.64 -23.81
C PRO A 458 6.52 -3.12 -22.73
N LYS A 459 6.76 -2.32 -21.69
CA LYS A 459 7.64 -2.67 -20.55
C LYS A 459 7.12 -3.87 -19.77
N ILE A 460 5.82 -3.88 -19.47
CA ILE A 460 5.17 -4.99 -18.77
C ILE A 460 5.29 -6.28 -19.58
N ASN A 461 5.05 -6.20 -20.90
CA ASN A 461 5.20 -7.34 -21.79
C ASN A 461 6.63 -7.85 -21.89
N PHE A 462 7.62 -6.95 -21.94
CA PHE A 462 9.03 -7.30 -21.96
C PHE A 462 9.45 -8.02 -20.66
N MET A 463 9.08 -7.48 -19.50
CA MET A 463 9.35 -8.12 -18.20
C MET A 463 8.75 -9.53 -18.12
N LEU A 464 7.52 -9.72 -18.61
CA LEU A 464 6.90 -11.05 -18.65
C LEU A 464 7.59 -12.01 -19.62
N ASP A 465 8.10 -11.51 -20.75
CA ASP A 465 8.92 -12.30 -21.67
C ASP A 465 10.23 -12.75 -21.02
N GLU A 466 10.87 -11.90 -20.23
CA GLU A 466 12.07 -12.26 -19.47
C GLU A 466 11.77 -13.35 -18.43
N VAL A 467 10.64 -13.26 -17.71
CA VAL A 467 10.21 -14.31 -16.77
C VAL A 467 10.00 -15.65 -17.49
N ILE A 468 9.30 -15.64 -18.63
CA ILE A 468 9.04 -16.87 -19.42
C ILE A 468 10.35 -17.46 -19.94
N SER A 469 11.25 -16.62 -20.46
CA SER A 469 12.54 -17.05 -21.00
C SER A 469 13.46 -17.66 -19.93
N ALA A 470 13.47 -17.08 -18.72
CA ALA A 470 14.22 -17.62 -17.59
C ALA A 470 13.77 -19.05 -17.24
N HIS A 471 12.45 -19.28 -17.17
CA HIS A 471 11.90 -20.63 -16.94
C HIS A 471 12.28 -21.60 -18.05
N GLN A 472 12.10 -21.21 -19.31
CA GLN A 472 12.41 -22.06 -20.46
C GLN A 472 13.88 -22.46 -20.50
N THR A 473 14.78 -21.53 -20.19
CA THR A 473 16.21 -21.79 -20.10
C THR A 473 16.50 -22.84 -19.04
N LYS A 474 15.97 -22.68 -17.83
CA LYS A 474 16.21 -23.63 -16.73
C LYS A 474 15.59 -24.99 -16.99
N ILE A 475 14.40 -25.05 -17.59
CA ILE A 475 13.75 -26.30 -18.02
C ILE A 475 14.69 -27.09 -18.94
N ARG A 476 15.25 -26.45 -19.98
CA ARG A 476 16.21 -27.11 -20.88
C ARG A 476 17.44 -27.64 -20.14
N GLN A 477 17.99 -26.87 -19.20
CA GLN A 477 19.14 -27.29 -18.39
C GLN A 477 18.84 -28.54 -17.55
N ILE A 478 17.69 -28.58 -16.88
CA ILE A 478 17.29 -29.72 -16.05
C ILE A 478 16.96 -30.94 -16.92
N GLU A 479 16.30 -30.77 -18.06
CA GLU A 479 16.01 -31.87 -18.99
C GLU A 479 17.30 -32.54 -19.50
N ASN A 480 18.33 -31.74 -19.79
CA ASN A 480 19.65 -32.23 -20.18
C ASN A 480 20.33 -32.96 -19.01
N ALA A 481 20.33 -32.39 -17.80
CA ALA A 481 20.89 -33.04 -16.61
C ALA A 481 20.22 -34.41 -16.33
N ILE A 482 18.90 -34.48 -16.46
CA ILE A 482 18.13 -35.73 -16.34
C ILE A 482 18.53 -36.74 -17.44
N ALA A 483 18.69 -36.29 -18.69
CA ALA A 483 19.11 -37.15 -19.79
C ALA A 483 20.52 -37.71 -19.55
N GLY A 484 21.45 -36.87 -19.09
CA GLY A 484 22.80 -37.25 -18.69
C GLY A 484 22.80 -38.32 -17.59
N LEU A 485 22.09 -38.09 -16.48
CA LEU A 485 22.00 -39.05 -15.37
C LEU A 485 21.37 -40.39 -15.80
N LYS A 486 20.34 -40.34 -16.66
CA LYS A 486 19.72 -41.55 -17.23
C LYS A 486 20.70 -42.33 -18.11
N SER A 487 21.52 -41.64 -18.93
CA SER A 487 22.53 -42.28 -19.76
C SER A 487 23.61 -42.98 -18.93
N GLN A 488 23.93 -42.43 -17.76
CA GLN A 488 24.86 -43.00 -16.79
C GLN A 488 24.24 -44.10 -15.90
N ARG A 489 22.95 -44.44 -16.10
CA ARG A 489 22.16 -45.39 -15.29
C ARG A 489 22.12 -45.06 -13.79
N VAL A 490 22.32 -43.80 -13.42
CA VAL A 490 22.22 -43.34 -12.03
C VAL A 490 20.74 -43.29 -11.66
N LYS A 491 20.33 -44.12 -10.70
CA LYS A 491 19.02 -44.05 -10.03
C LYS A 491 19.30 -43.61 -8.60
N GLY A 492 18.72 -42.49 -8.19
CA GLY A 492 18.96 -41.94 -6.87
C GLY A 492 18.09 -40.73 -6.57
N GLU A 493 18.23 -40.22 -5.35
CA GLU A 493 17.51 -39.06 -4.82
C GLU A 493 17.66 -37.81 -5.70
N GLU A 494 18.86 -37.58 -6.25
CA GLU A 494 19.15 -36.46 -7.17
C GLU A 494 18.25 -36.46 -8.41
N LEU A 495 18.00 -37.63 -9.03
CA LEU A 495 17.14 -37.74 -10.20
C LEU A 495 15.68 -37.41 -9.85
N GLU A 496 15.21 -37.81 -8.67
CA GLU A 496 13.85 -37.49 -8.21
C GLU A 496 13.70 -36.02 -7.85
N THR A 497 14.72 -35.41 -7.23
CA THR A 497 14.76 -33.96 -6.97
C THR A 497 14.68 -33.15 -8.26
N LEU A 498 15.50 -33.48 -9.27
CA LEU A 498 15.47 -32.80 -10.58
C LEU A 498 14.13 -32.97 -11.30
N LYS A 499 13.47 -34.14 -11.19
CA LYS A 499 12.13 -34.34 -11.76
C LYS A 499 11.07 -33.48 -11.07
N LYS A 500 11.14 -33.34 -9.74
CA LYS A 500 10.25 -32.47 -8.97
C LYS A 500 10.44 -31.01 -9.38
N GLU A 501 11.68 -30.54 -9.41
CA GLU A 501 12.04 -29.18 -9.86
C GLU A 501 11.56 -28.91 -11.29
N LEU A 502 11.75 -29.86 -12.22
CA LEU A 502 11.27 -29.74 -13.60
C LEU A 502 9.74 -29.58 -13.68
N THR A 503 9.00 -30.33 -12.85
CA THR A 503 7.53 -30.27 -12.82
C THR A 503 7.04 -28.93 -12.31
N GLU A 504 7.70 -28.39 -11.29
CA GLU A 504 7.41 -27.08 -10.75
C GLU A 504 7.69 -25.96 -11.76
N LEU A 505 8.87 -25.95 -12.39
CA LEU A 505 9.23 -24.95 -13.40
C LEU A 505 8.29 -24.97 -14.61
N LYS A 506 7.89 -26.16 -15.09
CA LYS A 506 6.89 -26.27 -16.17
C LYS A 506 5.52 -25.72 -15.77
N THR A 507 5.18 -25.76 -14.49
CA THR A 507 3.95 -25.17 -13.96
C THR A 507 4.05 -23.65 -13.95
N LEU A 508 5.18 -23.11 -13.49
CA LEU A 508 5.46 -21.67 -13.44
C LEU A 508 5.57 -21.03 -14.83
N GLU A 509 6.21 -21.69 -15.80
CA GLU A 509 6.29 -21.26 -17.19
C GLU A 509 4.88 -21.10 -17.80
N LYS A 510 4.05 -22.14 -17.68
CA LYS A 510 2.66 -22.12 -18.18
C LYS A 510 1.84 -21.04 -17.49
N ASP A 511 2.05 -20.83 -16.20
CA ASP A 511 1.38 -19.77 -15.45
C ASP A 511 1.79 -18.37 -15.95
N ALA A 512 3.08 -18.12 -16.17
CA ALA A 512 3.57 -16.84 -16.69
C ALA A 512 2.95 -16.51 -18.06
N ILE A 513 2.87 -17.49 -18.96
CA ILE A 513 2.20 -17.35 -20.27
C ILE A 513 0.71 -17.02 -20.11
N LYS A 514 0.01 -17.71 -19.19
CA LYS A 514 -1.41 -17.44 -18.91
C LYS A 514 -1.63 -16.04 -18.33
N ILE A 515 -0.78 -15.61 -17.40
CA ILE A 515 -0.83 -14.27 -16.82
C ILE A 515 -0.60 -13.24 -17.90
N LYS A 516 0.45 -13.36 -18.72
CA LYS A 516 0.69 -12.44 -19.86
C LYS A 516 -0.50 -12.35 -20.81
N THR A 517 -1.11 -13.49 -21.13
CA THR A 517 -2.30 -13.54 -21.98
C THR A 517 -3.49 -12.83 -21.32
N ALA A 518 -3.72 -13.07 -20.02
CA ALA A 518 -4.79 -12.44 -19.26
C ALA A 518 -4.61 -10.92 -19.17
N LEU A 519 -3.38 -10.44 -18.91
CA LEU A 519 -3.09 -9.01 -18.82
C LEU A 519 -3.32 -8.30 -20.16
N ASN A 520 -2.80 -8.84 -21.27
CA ASN A 520 -3.02 -8.22 -22.59
C ASN A 520 -4.51 -8.22 -22.98
N ARG A 521 -5.23 -9.33 -22.75
CA ARG A 521 -6.69 -9.37 -22.96
C ARG A 521 -7.43 -8.30 -22.16
N ARG A 522 -7.03 -8.03 -20.90
CA ARG A 522 -7.62 -6.96 -20.08
C ARG A 522 -7.33 -5.59 -20.66
N LEU A 523 -6.08 -5.33 -21.05
CA LEU A 523 -5.70 -4.06 -21.68
C LEU A 523 -6.54 -3.80 -22.94
N ASP A 524 -6.71 -4.81 -23.79
CA ASP A 524 -7.51 -4.69 -25.02
C ASP A 524 -9.00 -4.47 -24.76
N SER A 525 -9.53 -5.02 -23.66
CA SER A 525 -10.96 -4.97 -23.32
C SER A 525 -11.30 -3.94 -22.23
N THR A 526 -10.36 -3.06 -21.86
CA THR A 526 -10.52 -2.10 -20.76
C THR A 526 -11.80 -1.27 -20.90
N PHE A 527 -12.05 -0.72 -22.08
CA PHE A 527 -13.18 0.18 -22.31
C PHE A 527 -14.37 -0.50 -23.01
N LYS A 528 -14.52 -1.83 -22.91
CA LYS A 528 -15.61 -2.56 -23.56
C LYS A 528 -17.02 -2.06 -23.18
N ASN A 529 -17.16 -1.48 -21.99
CA ASN A 529 -18.43 -0.96 -21.45
C ASN A 529 -18.56 0.57 -21.56
N PHE A 530 -17.59 1.25 -22.17
CA PHE A 530 -17.61 2.70 -22.33
C PHE A 530 -18.42 3.10 -23.58
N PRO A 531 -18.93 4.33 -23.64
CA PRO A 531 -19.57 4.82 -24.86
C PRO A 531 -18.59 4.79 -26.04
N PRO A 532 -19.04 4.38 -27.24
CA PRO A 532 -18.22 4.45 -28.44
C PRO A 532 -17.87 5.91 -28.77
N LEU A 533 -16.65 6.12 -29.27
CA LEU A 533 -16.18 7.39 -29.81
C LEU A 533 -16.27 7.34 -31.34
N ASN A 534 -17.00 8.29 -31.95
CA ASN A 534 -17.21 8.37 -33.39
C ASN A 534 -17.78 7.06 -34.00
N GLY A 535 -18.57 6.31 -33.21
CA GLY A 535 -19.17 5.04 -33.64
C GLY A 535 -18.27 3.81 -33.48
N HIS A 536 -17.05 3.98 -32.95
CA HIS A 536 -16.09 2.89 -32.74
C HIS A 536 -15.84 2.65 -31.26
N ALA A 537 -15.54 1.39 -30.91
CA ALA A 537 -15.11 1.05 -29.56
C ALA A 537 -13.80 1.77 -29.21
N ILE A 538 -13.67 2.18 -27.94
CA ILE A 538 -12.46 2.84 -27.46
C ILE A 538 -11.39 1.78 -27.22
N THR A 539 -10.38 1.72 -28.08
CA THR A 539 -9.17 0.91 -27.85
C THR A 539 -8.14 1.73 -27.03
N PRO A 540 -7.10 1.11 -26.46
CA PRO A 540 -6.01 1.83 -25.80
C PRO A 540 -5.41 2.96 -26.65
N THR A 541 -5.18 2.71 -27.94
CA THR A 541 -4.64 3.72 -28.88
C THR A 541 -5.60 4.88 -29.08
N VAL A 542 -6.90 4.59 -29.27
CA VAL A 542 -7.94 5.61 -29.41
C VAL A 542 -8.05 6.44 -28.13
N PHE A 543 -7.99 5.80 -26.96
CA PHE A 543 -8.01 6.48 -25.67
C PHE A 543 -6.83 7.43 -25.51
N LEU A 544 -5.60 6.99 -25.78
CA LEU A 544 -4.41 7.85 -25.66
C LEU A 544 -4.49 9.09 -26.56
N ALA A 545 -4.99 8.94 -27.79
CA ALA A 545 -5.15 10.05 -28.73
C ALA A 545 -6.28 11.02 -28.32
N ASN A 546 -7.30 10.56 -27.60
CA ASN A 546 -8.52 11.32 -27.29
C ASN A 546 -8.78 11.49 -25.79
N LYS A 547 -7.77 11.28 -24.95
CA LYS A 547 -7.89 11.19 -23.49
C LYS A 547 -8.63 12.39 -22.88
N ASN A 548 -8.27 13.61 -23.30
CA ASN A 548 -8.87 14.83 -22.77
C ASN A 548 -10.35 14.96 -23.14
N LEU A 549 -10.72 14.62 -24.38
CA LEU A 549 -12.12 14.63 -24.81
C LEU A 549 -12.95 13.61 -24.03
N ILE A 550 -12.45 12.38 -23.89
CA ILE A 550 -13.11 11.30 -23.14
C ILE A 550 -13.27 11.72 -21.67
N LYS A 551 -12.21 12.26 -21.07
CA LYS A 551 -12.22 12.78 -19.70
C LYS A 551 -13.29 13.84 -19.51
N SER A 552 -13.30 14.91 -20.31
CA SER A 552 -14.26 16.00 -20.15
C SER A 552 -15.71 15.55 -20.42
N SER A 553 -15.91 14.60 -21.34
CA SER A 553 -17.23 14.01 -21.60
C SER A 553 -17.76 13.22 -20.41
N LEU A 554 -16.94 12.32 -19.86
CA LEU A 554 -17.31 11.48 -18.72
C LEU A 554 -17.32 12.25 -17.39
N LEU A 555 -16.60 13.36 -17.31
CA LEU A 555 -16.73 14.32 -16.21
C LEU A 555 -18.11 14.96 -16.21
N LEU A 556 -18.63 15.38 -17.38
CA LEU A 556 -20.00 15.88 -17.46
C LEU A 556 -21.02 14.78 -17.10
N GLU A 557 -20.81 13.54 -17.54
CA GLU A 557 -21.60 12.39 -17.08
C GLU A 557 -21.60 12.28 -15.55
N LYS A 558 -20.42 12.36 -14.92
CA LYS A 558 -20.30 12.35 -13.45
C LYS A 558 -21.11 13.48 -12.82
N LEU A 559 -21.01 14.71 -13.31
CA LEU A 559 -21.69 15.87 -12.72
C LEU A 559 -23.22 15.80 -12.85
N VAL A 560 -23.76 15.27 -13.95
CA VAL A 560 -25.22 15.08 -14.09
C VAL A 560 -25.77 13.96 -13.19
N ASN A 561 -24.90 13.13 -12.60
CA ASN A 561 -25.30 12.12 -11.62
C ASN A 561 -25.25 12.63 -10.17
N ASN A 562 -25.27 13.95 -9.95
CA ASN A 562 -25.33 14.61 -8.63
C ASN A 562 -24.31 14.05 -7.62
N PRO A 563 -23.01 14.27 -7.82
CA PRO A 563 -22.00 13.87 -6.85
C PRO A 563 -22.23 14.50 -5.47
N VAL A 564 -21.64 13.89 -4.44
CA VAL A 564 -21.70 14.32 -3.04
C VAL A 564 -20.29 14.53 -2.47
N LEU A 565 -20.15 15.39 -1.46
CA LEU A 565 -18.86 15.68 -0.80
C LEU A 565 -18.68 14.95 0.52
N PHE A 566 -19.75 14.37 1.05
CA PHE A 566 -19.73 13.72 2.35
C PHE A 566 -20.45 12.40 2.24
N SER A 567 -19.95 11.40 2.94
CA SER A 567 -20.66 10.13 3.14
C SER A 567 -21.91 10.34 4.00
N ASP A 568 -22.76 9.32 4.04
CA ASP A 568 -23.99 9.34 4.82
C ASP A 568 -23.72 9.55 6.33
N ASP A 569 -22.61 9.02 6.85
CA ASP A 569 -22.15 9.21 8.23
C ASP A 569 -21.38 10.52 8.47
N GLY A 570 -21.21 11.36 7.44
CA GLY A 570 -20.67 12.72 7.54
C GLY A 570 -19.15 12.84 7.35
N ARG A 571 -18.47 11.80 6.88
CA ARG A 571 -17.03 11.84 6.57
C ARG A 571 -16.83 12.57 5.24
N PRO A 572 -15.84 13.47 5.12
CA PRO A 572 -15.58 14.14 3.86
C PRO A 572 -14.94 13.18 2.86
N TYR A 573 -15.39 13.28 1.62
CA TYR A 573 -14.71 12.75 0.45
C TYR A 573 -13.67 13.77 -0.02
N ARG A 574 -12.48 13.29 -0.42
CA ARG A 574 -11.45 14.12 -1.04
C ARG A 574 -11.90 14.69 -2.36
N ASN A 575 -12.58 13.88 -3.17
CA ASN A 575 -13.13 14.31 -4.45
C ASN A 575 -14.63 14.05 -4.50
N PRO A 576 -15.39 14.85 -5.26
CA PRO A 576 -16.83 14.66 -5.37
C PRO A 576 -17.18 13.24 -5.78
N TRP A 577 -17.95 12.58 -4.95
CA TRP A 577 -18.26 11.17 -5.08
C TRP A 577 -19.57 10.97 -5.81
N THR A 578 -19.59 10.16 -6.87
CA THR A 578 -20.85 9.63 -7.39
C THR A 578 -21.04 8.19 -6.94
N TYR A 579 -22.25 7.90 -6.43
CA TYR A 579 -22.77 6.54 -6.52
C TYR A 579 -22.74 6.08 -8.00
N ARG A 580 -22.98 4.80 -8.26
CA ARG A 580 -22.96 4.31 -9.64
C ARG A 580 -23.82 5.18 -10.55
N ASN A 581 -23.25 5.61 -11.68
CA ASN A 581 -23.96 6.46 -12.62
C ASN A 581 -25.23 5.75 -13.10
N THR A 582 -26.36 6.44 -12.99
CA THR A 582 -27.66 5.95 -13.46
C THR A 582 -28.02 6.58 -14.81
N ASN A 583 -27.52 7.79 -15.06
CA ASN A 583 -27.62 8.46 -16.34
C ASN A 583 -26.27 8.44 -17.07
N ASN A 584 -26.12 7.54 -18.05
CA ASN A 584 -24.87 7.33 -18.78
C ASN A 584 -24.89 8.04 -20.14
N ILE A 585 -23.71 8.44 -20.63
CA ILE A 585 -23.49 8.77 -22.02
C ILE A 585 -23.45 7.46 -22.82
N LEU A 586 -24.25 7.40 -23.88
CA LEU A 586 -24.38 6.27 -24.77
C LEU A 586 -23.50 6.37 -26.02
N SER A 587 -23.07 7.58 -26.38
CA SER A 587 -22.15 7.81 -27.50
C SER A 587 -21.47 9.16 -27.41
N ILE A 588 -20.20 9.23 -27.79
CA ILE A 588 -19.43 10.46 -27.96
C ILE A 588 -19.13 10.61 -29.45
N ARG A 589 -19.43 11.78 -30.04
CA ARG A 589 -18.98 12.12 -31.40
C ARG A 589 -18.27 13.46 -31.39
N GLU A 590 -17.16 13.54 -32.09
CA GLU A 590 -16.43 14.79 -32.31
C GLU A 590 -16.38 15.06 -33.81
N ASN A 591 -16.68 16.30 -34.19
CA ASN A 591 -16.55 16.77 -35.55
C ASN A 591 -16.19 18.25 -35.55
N ALA A 592 -15.02 18.58 -36.09
CA ALA A 592 -14.53 19.94 -36.30
C ALA A 592 -14.61 20.82 -35.02
N GLY A 593 -14.20 20.27 -33.87
CA GLY A 593 -14.21 20.94 -32.57
C GLY A 593 -15.55 20.93 -31.85
N MET A 594 -16.60 20.36 -32.46
CA MET A 594 -17.92 20.23 -31.85
C MET A 594 -18.12 18.81 -31.30
N VAL A 595 -18.43 18.70 -30.02
CA VAL A 595 -18.67 17.43 -29.32
C VAL A 595 -20.16 17.19 -29.20
N SER A 596 -20.62 15.99 -29.56
CA SER A 596 -21.99 15.52 -29.41
C SER A 596 -22.04 14.38 -28.41
N LEU A 597 -22.72 14.61 -27.29
CA LEU A 597 -22.86 13.67 -26.17
C LEU A 597 -24.31 13.21 -26.10
N THR A 598 -24.56 11.94 -26.40
CA THR A 598 -25.90 11.34 -26.32
C THR A 598 -26.08 10.73 -24.94
N PHE A 599 -27.03 11.22 -24.15
CA PHE A 599 -27.34 10.69 -22.81
C PHE A 599 -28.45 9.64 -22.86
N ALA A 600 -28.44 8.72 -21.91
CA ALA A 600 -29.55 7.80 -21.68
C ALA A 600 -30.83 8.57 -21.30
N ASN A 601 -30.69 9.53 -20.38
CA ASN A 601 -31.74 10.47 -20.02
C ASN A 601 -31.21 11.91 -20.12
N PHE A 602 -31.94 12.80 -20.79
CA PHE A 602 -31.49 14.18 -20.99
C PHE A 602 -32.19 15.13 -20.02
N ASP A 603 -31.50 15.46 -18.93
CA ASP A 603 -31.94 16.49 -17.98
C ASP A 603 -31.42 17.87 -18.43
N ALA A 604 -32.27 18.61 -19.13
CA ALA A 604 -31.91 19.92 -19.68
C ALA A 604 -31.67 20.96 -18.56
N GLU A 605 -32.47 20.93 -17.50
CA GLU A 605 -32.37 21.91 -16.40
C GLU A 605 -31.09 21.73 -15.60
N GLN A 606 -30.68 20.48 -15.38
CA GLN A 606 -29.43 20.18 -14.69
C GLN A 606 -28.21 20.52 -15.57
N LEU A 607 -28.23 20.17 -16.86
CA LEU A 607 -27.17 20.51 -17.79
C LEU A 607 -26.98 22.02 -17.95
N ILE A 608 -28.06 22.77 -18.18
CA ILE A 608 -28.00 24.24 -18.32
C ILE A 608 -27.39 24.86 -17.07
N TYR A 609 -27.78 24.38 -15.89
CA TYR A 609 -27.23 24.87 -14.63
C TYR A 609 -25.74 24.55 -14.47
N ILE A 610 -25.31 23.30 -14.67
CA ILE A 610 -23.90 22.90 -14.57
C ILE A 610 -23.04 23.73 -15.52
N LEU A 611 -23.47 23.84 -16.78
CA LEU A 611 -22.74 24.57 -17.81
C LEU A 611 -22.70 26.07 -17.51
N GLY A 612 -23.86 26.70 -17.26
CA GLY A 612 -23.97 28.13 -16.98
C GLY A 612 -23.16 28.56 -15.75
N LYS A 613 -23.22 27.78 -14.66
CA LYS A 613 -22.46 28.05 -13.43
C LYS A 613 -20.94 28.04 -13.63
N ASN A 614 -20.45 27.31 -14.63
CA ASN A 614 -19.03 27.18 -14.92
C ASN A 614 -18.59 28.04 -16.12
N GLY A 615 -19.36 29.07 -16.46
CA GLY A 615 -18.98 30.05 -17.48
C GLY A 615 -18.96 29.50 -18.91
N VAL A 616 -19.72 28.42 -19.16
CA VAL A 616 -19.93 27.90 -20.51
C VAL A 616 -20.86 28.84 -21.28
N ASP A 617 -20.48 29.20 -22.51
CA ASP A 617 -21.35 29.94 -23.41
C ASP A 617 -22.48 29.04 -23.91
N LEU A 618 -23.63 29.13 -23.25
CA LEU A 618 -24.81 28.33 -23.58
C LEU A 618 -25.35 28.60 -24.99
N HIS A 619 -25.05 29.75 -25.62
CA HIS A 619 -25.48 30.04 -27.00
C HIS A 619 -24.72 29.20 -28.03
N SER A 620 -23.50 28.78 -27.69
CA SER A 620 -22.70 27.87 -28.51
C SER A 620 -23.18 26.42 -28.42
N CYS A 621 -23.97 26.10 -27.39
CA CYS A 621 -24.53 24.77 -27.15
C CYS A 621 -25.85 24.56 -27.90
N LYS A 622 -26.10 23.35 -28.41
CA LYS A 622 -27.37 22.97 -29.06
C LYS A 622 -27.87 21.64 -28.50
N LYS A 623 -29.20 21.48 -28.42
CA LYS A 623 -29.83 20.22 -28.05
C LYS A 623 -30.46 19.57 -29.29
N SER A 624 -30.28 18.25 -29.42
CA SER A 624 -31.02 17.42 -30.38
C SER A 624 -31.49 16.13 -29.71
N LYS A 625 -32.79 16.01 -29.40
CA LYS A 625 -33.35 14.90 -28.61
C LYS A 625 -32.59 14.73 -27.28
N ASN A 626 -31.93 13.58 -27.09
CA ASN A 626 -31.10 13.28 -25.92
C ASN A 626 -29.62 13.61 -26.13
N THR A 627 -29.30 14.43 -27.13
CA THR A 627 -27.92 14.77 -27.49
C THR A 627 -27.63 16.22 -27.14
N LEU A 628 -26.57 16.46 -26.37
CA LEU A 628 -25.96 17.77 -26.18
C LEU A 628 -24.88 17.94 -27.23
N HIS A 629 -24.97 19.01 -28.01
CA HIS A 629 -23.88 19.50 -28.84
C HIS A 629 -23.21 20.66 -28.10
N ILE A 630 -21.92 20.56 -27.82
CA ILE A 630 -21.12 21.55 -27.11
C ILE A 630 -19.73 21.68 -27.76
N PRO A 631 -19.16 22.89 -27.93
CA PRO A 631 -17.78 23.03 -28.38
C PRO A 631 -16.81 22.35 -27.41
N ALA A 632 -15.77 21.69 -27.91
CA ALA A 632 -14.79 20.99 -27.08
C ALA A 632 -14.10 21.93 -26.06
N THR A 633 -13.83 23.17 -26.46
CA THR A 633 -13.25 24.21 -25.60
C THR A 633 -14.17 24.61 -24.44
N GLU A 634 -15.48 24.60 -24.67
CA GLU A 634 -16.49 24.90 -23.65
C GLU A 634 -16.66 23.73 -22.69
N LEU A 635 -16.71 22.50 -23.20
CA LEU A 635 -16.77 21.28 -22.38
C LEU A 635 -15.53 21.16 -21.46
N ALA A 636 -14.37 21.60 -21.92
CA ALA A 636 -13.13 21.59 -21.16
C ALA A 636 -13.09 22.57 -19.97
N LYS A 637 -14.03 23.51 -19.87
CA LYS A 637 -14.14 24.43 -18.71
C LYS A 637 -14.62 23.72 -17.43
N LEU A 638 -15.23 22.55 -17.58
CA LEU A 638 -15.75 21.78 -16.45
C LEU A 638 -14.61 21.12 -15.66
N THR A 639 -14.70 21.18 -14.34
CA THR A 639 -13.83 20.48 -13.39
C THR A 639 -14.65 19.58 -12.47
N GLU A 640 -14.01 18.69 -11.68
CA GLU A 640 -14.75 17.91 -10.68
C GLU A 640 -15.44 18.79 -9.63
N THR A 641 -14.84 19.93 -9.30
CA THR A 641 -15.39 20.91 -8.36
C THR A 641 -16.43 21.82 -9.01
N SER A 642 -16.94 21.51 -10.21
CA SER A 642 -17.94 22.31 -10.96
C SER A 642 -19.20 22.65 -10.17
N LEU A 643 -19.58 21.80 -9.21
CA LEU A 643 -20.76 21.98 -8.35
C LEU A 643 -20.42 22.45 -6.92
N PHE A 644 -19.14 22.49 -6.56
CA PHE A 644 -18.66 22.56 -5.17
C PHE A 644 -17.68 23.72 -4.99
N PRO A 645 -18.17 24.97 -4.90
CA PRO A 645 -17.30 26.14 -4.77
C PRO A 645 -16.44 26.10 -3.50
N ALA A 646 -16.91 25.43 -2.43
CA ALA A 646 -16.15 25.29 -1.19
C ALA A 646 -14.83 24.49 -1.34
N LEU A 647 -14.68 23.68 -2.39
CA LEU A 647 -13.43 22.97 -2.70
C LEU A 647 -12.48 23.75 -3.61
N ARG A 648 -12.88 24.93 -4.09
CA ARG A 648 -12.05 25.79 -4.94
C ARG A 648 -11.28 26.80 -4.07
N ALA A 649 -10.35 27.53 -4.70
CA ALA A 649 -9.74 28.69 -4.06
C ALA A 649 -10.83 29.66 -3.56
N PHE A 650 -10.64 30.17 -2.34
CA PHE A 650 -11.60 31.06 -1.70
C PHE A 650 -11.84 32.31 -2.57
N ASN A 651 -13.11 32.69 -2.74
CA ASN A 651 -13.52 33.81 -3.56
C ASN A 651 -14.55 34.66 -2.82
N GLN A 652 -14.19 35.91 -2.54
CA GLN A 652 -15.04 36.88 -1.84
C GLN A 652 -16.35 37.20 -2.58
N LYS A 653 -16.45 36.90 -3.88
CA LYS A 653 -17.64 37.15 -4.71
C LYS A 653 -18.59 35.95 -4.82
N GLU A 654 -18.20 34.78 -4.30
CA GLU A 654 -18.99 33.56 -4.40
C GLU A 654 -20.19 33.58 -3.43
N ASP A 655 -21.34 33.10 -3.90
CA ASP A 655 -22.50 32.81 -3.03
C ASP A 655 -22.45 31.34 -2.58
N TYR A 656 -21.61 31.08 -1.56
CA TYR A 656 -21.45 29.73 -1.00
C TYR A 656 -22.77 29.15 -0.44
N THR A 657 -23.74 30.01 -0.09
CA THR A 657 -25.03 29.62 0.48
C THR A 657 -26.20 29.81 -0.50
N ASN A 658 -25.93 29.68 -1.80
CA ASN A 658 -26.98 29.75 -2.82
C ASN A 658 -28.04 28.66 -2.59
N ILE A 659 -29.31 29.07 -2.48
CA ILE A 659 -30.41 28.18 -2.12
C ILE A 659 -30.77 27.21 -3.24
N GLU A 660 -30.71 27.64 -4.50
CA GLU A 660 -30.98 26.76 -5.64
C GLU A 660 -29.91 25.67 -5.75
N ASP A 661 -28.65 26.03 -5.48
CA ASP A 661 -27.53 25.09 -5.45
C ASP A 661 -27.74 24.04 -4.36
N LEU A 662 -28.07 24.47 -3.14
CA LEU A 662 -28.35 23.56 -2.02
C LEU A 662 -29.52 22.61 -2.34
N ARG A 663 -30.60 23.11 -2.96
CA ARG A 663 -31.74 22.27 -3.39
C ARG A 663 -31.34 21.26 -4.46
N ARG A 664 -30.46 21.61 -5.39
CA ARG A 664 -29.97 20.70 -6.45
C ARG A 664 -29.05 19.63 -5.86
N ILE A 665 -28.10 20.04 -5.01
CA ILE A 665 -27.15 19.16 -4.35
C ILE A 665 -27.85 18.20 -3.38
N ALA A 666 -28.91 18.64 -2.70
CA ALA A 666 -29.70 17.81 -1.81
C ALA A 666 -30.20 16.51 -2.47
N LYS A 667 -30.47 16.53 -3.79
CA LYS A 667 -30.91 15.36 -4.57
C LYS A 667 -29.88 14.23 -4.64
N GLY A 668 -28.60 14.52 -4.39
CA GLY A 668 -27.53 13.52 -4.36
C GLY A 668 -27.40 12.79 -3.02
N TYR A 669 -27.99 13.32 -1.95
CA TYR A 669 -27.92 12.77 -0.59
C TYR A 669 -29.19 11.97 -0.23
N PRO A 670 -29.09 10.96 0.66
CA PRO A 670 -30.27 10.29 1.21
C PRO A 670 -31.18 11.23 1.99
N GLU A 671 -32.48 10.93 2.07
CA GLU A 671 -33.48 11.71 2.83
C GLU A 671 -33.10 11.93 4.31
N GLY A 672 -33.50 13.09 4.87
CA GLY A 672 -33.16 13.54 6.22
C GLY A 672 -33.69 14.97 6.50
N LEU A 673 -32.86 15.81 7.12
CA LEU A 673 -33.21 17.18 7.52
C LEU A 673 -32.91 18.27 6.46
N GLN A 674 -32.97 17.94 5.17
CA GLN A 674 -32.58 18.85 4.09
C GLN A 674 -33.37 20.17 4.10
N ASP A 675 -34.71 20.09 4.12
CA ASP A 675 -35.57 21.29 4.06
C ASP A 675 -35.39 22.19 5.28
N LEU A 676 -35.18 21.59 6.45
CA LEU A 676 -34.91 22.33 7.68
C LEU A 676 -33.56 23.06 7.62
N ALA A 677 -32.52 22.39 7.11
CA ALA A 677 -31.21 23.00 6.91
C ALA A 677 -31.27 24.14 5.89
N ILE A 678 -31.96 23.95 4.76
CA ILE A 678 -32.15 24.99 3.74
C ILE A 678 -32.91 26.19 4.32
N SER A 679 -34.01 25.96 5.04
CA SER A 679 -34.79 27.02 5.71
C SER A 679 -33.94 27.79 6.72
N ARG A 680 -33.02 27.11 7.42
CA ARG A 680 -32.09 27.75 8.35
C ARG A 680 -31.10 28.65 7.62
N ILE A 681 -30.61 28.25 6.44
CA ILE A 681 -29.73 29.08 5.61
C ILE A 681 -30.49 30.28 5.03
N GLU A 682 -31.75 30.12 4.60
CA GLU A 682 -32.61 31.24 4.17
C GLU A 682 -32.76 32.27 5.28
N HIS A 683 -33.03 31.83 6.51
CA HIS A 683 -33.12 32.70 7.69
C HIS A 683 -31.78 33.39 8.00
N TYR A 684 -30.67 32.65 7.94
CA TYR A 684 -29.33 33.20 8.13
C TYR A 684 -29.02 34.32 7.12
N LYS A 685 -29.28 34.10 5.82
CA LYS A 685 -29.08 35.10 4.77
C LYS A 685 -29.91 36.35 5.05
N PHE A 686 -31.17 36.19 5.44
CA PHE A 686 -32.02 37.30 5.84
C PHE A 686 -31.45 38.07 7.03
N GLU A 687 -31.03 37.39 8.10
CA GLU A 687 -30.46 38.04 9.29
C GLU A 687 -29.17 38.81 8.97
N VAL A 688 -28.24 38.21 8.22
CA VAL A 688 -26.96 38.85 7.89
C VAL A 688 -27.13 40.05 6.95
N MET A 689 -28.08 39.99 6.02
CA MET A 689 -28.36 41.09 5.09
C MET A 689 -29.17 42.23 5.74
N SER A 690 -30.10 41.90 6.65
CA SER A 690 -30.98 42.90 7.27
C SER A 690 -30.32 43.69 8.41
N LYS A 691 -29.30 43.12 9.06
CA LYS A 691 -28.59 43.76 10.17
C LYS A 691 -27.52 44.72 9.64
N VAL A 692 -27.47 45.93 10.18
CA VAL A 692 -26.39 46.90 9.90
C VAL A 692 -25.21 46.70 10.85
N ASP A 693 -25.48 46.38 12.12
CA ASP A 693 -24.48 46.19 13.17
C ASP A 693 -23.63 44.90 12.93
N PRO A 694 -22.30 45.01 12.79
CA PRO A 694 -21.40 43.87 12.66
C PRO A 694 -21.48 42.86 13.81
N VAL A 695 -21.75 43.31 15.04
CA VAL A 695 -21.87 42.43 16.21
C VAL A 695 -23.10 41.54 16.09
N GLU A 696 -24.24 42.11 15.69
CA GLU A 696 -25.48 41.36 15.46
C GLU A 696 -25.37 40.41 14.25
N LYS A 697 -24.61 40.79 13.20
CA LYS A 697 -24.26 39.87 12.11
C LYS A 697 -23.43 38.69 12.62
N ALA A 698 -22.39 38.93 13.43
CA ALA A 698 -21.55 37.88 14.00
C ALA A 698 -22.34 36.95 14.94
N LYS A 699 -23.31 37.47 15.71
CA LYS A 699 -24.24 36.64 16.50
C LYS A 699 -25.14 35.76 15.62
N ALA A 700 -25.62 36.28 14.49
CA ALA A 700 -26.42 35.52 13.53
C ALA A 700 -25.61 34.37 12.91
N MET A 701 -24.36 34.63 12.50
CA MET A 701 -23.41 33.61 12.02
C MET A 701 -23.25 32.47 13.02
N LYS A 702 -22.97 32.82 14.29
CA LYS A 702 -22.82 31.85 15.36
C LYS A 702 -24.10 31.03 15.56
N SER A 703 -25.26 31.70 15.61
CA SER A 703 -26.55 31.04 15.82
C SER A 703 -26.87 30.07 14.68
N ALA A 704 -26.57 30.43 13.43
CA ALA A 704 -26.79 29.58 12.27
C ALA A 704 -25.92 28.32 12.34
N LEU A 705 -24.64 28.49 12.61
CA LEU A 705 -23.69 27.39 12.74
C LEU A 705 -24.05 26.44 13.89
N ASP A 706 -24.35 26.98 15.08
CA ASP A 706 -24.79 26.19 16.24
C ASP A 706 -26.10 25.41 15.95
N ALA A 707 -26.96 25.90 15.06
CA ALA A 707 -28.16 25.18 14.64
C ALA A 707 -27.85 24.02 13.69
N ILE A 708 -27.04 24.25 12.65
CA ILE A 708 -26.63 23.20 11.70
C ILE A 708 -25.86 22.09 12.42
N GLN A 709 -24.93 22.44 13.32
CA GLN A 709 -24.17 21.47 14.12
C GLN A 709 -25.08 20.64 15.04
N ARG A 710 -26.15 21.23 15.59
CA ARG A 710 -27.16 20.47 16.35
C ARG A 710 -27.95 19.51 15.47
N TYR A 711 -28.30 19.88 14.25
CA TYR A 711 -28.94 18.96 13.30
C TYR A 711 -28.04 17.77 12.99
N CYS A 712 -26.72 17.98 12.80
CA CYS A 712 -25.75 16.90 12.59
C CYS A 712 -25.71 15.86 13.73
N VAL A 713 -26.06 16.25 14.95
CA VAL A 713 -26.11 15.33 16.11
C VAL A 713 -27.43 14.55 16.16
N GLN A 714 -28.51 15.12 15.62
CA GLN A 714 -29.86 14.54 15.66
C GLN A 714 -30.14 13.53 14.55
N GLU A 715 -29.36 13.58 13.46
CA GLU A 715 -29.61 12.80 12.25
C GLU A 715 -28.56 11.71 12.03
N THR A 716 -28.97 10.56 11.50
CA THR A 716 -28.03 9.49 11.11
C THR A 716 -27.39 9.81 9.75
N ASN A 717 -28.16 10.37 8.82
CA ASN A 717 -27.71 10.83 7.51
C ASN A 717 -27.15 12.27 7.58
N LYS A 718 -25.88 12.39 7.95
CA LYS A 718 -25.19 13.66 8.20
C LYS A 718 -24.61 14.31 6.94
N GLY A 719 -24.51 13.58 5.83
CA GLY A 719 -23.78 14.03 4.63
C GLY A 719 -24.22 15.40 4.10
N PHE A 720 -25.53 15.63 3.92
CA PHE A 720 -26.02 16.93 3.44
C PHE A 720 -25.83 18.03 4.49
N LEU A 721 -26.01 17.72 5.77
CA LEU A 721 -25.83 18.70 6.86
C LEU A 721 -24.37 19.15 6.97
N LYS A 722 -23.41 18.22 6.78
CA LYS A 722 -21.98 18.53 6.70
C LYS A 722 -21.62 19.36 5.47
N HIS A 723 -22.27 19.10 4.34
CA HIS A 723 -22.15 19.96 3.16
C HIS A 723 -22.61 21.39 3.47
N VAL A 724 -23.79 21.54 4.07
CA VAL A 724 -24.33 22.84 4.46
C VAL A 724 -23.43 23.52 5.49
N GLU A 725 -22.89 22.78 6.46
CA GLU A 725 -21.92 23.26 7.45
C GLU A 725 -20.69 23.84 6.75
N LEU A 726 -20.08 23.12 5.80
CA LEU A 726 -18.91 23.59 5.07
C LEU A 726 -19.22 24.87 4.27
N ASN A 727 -20.31 24.89 3.51
CA ASN A 727 -20.71 26.06 2.74
C ASN A 727 -21.01 27.28 3.64
N LEU A 728 -21.66 27.06 4.79
CA LEU A 728 -21.93 28.10 5.78
C LEU A 728 -20.63 28.63 6.36
N GLN A 729 -19.64 27.79 6.68
CA GLN A 729 -18.34 28.25 7.18
C GLN A 729 -17.58 29.10 6.15
N MET A 730 -17.68 28.77 4.86
CA MET A 730 -17.13 29.59 3.78
C MET A 730 -17.82 30.95 3.66
N ASP A 731 -19.16 30.99 3.77
CA ASP A 731 -19.90 32.26 3.78
C ASP A 731 -19.60 33.09 5.03
N ILE A 732 -19.55 32.47 6.21
CA ILE A 732 -19.13 33.11 7.46
C ILE A 732 -17.76 33.76 7.28
N GLN A 733 -16.81 33.07 6.67
CA GLN A 733 -15.48 33.63 6.42
C GLN A 733 -15.53 34.85 5.48
N LYS A 734 -16.36 34.81 4.43
CA LYS A 734 -16.61 35.97 3.55
C LYS A 734 -17.14 37.16 4.35
N GLN A 735 -18.12 36.95 5.22
CA GLN A 735 -18.70 38.03 6.03
C GLN A 735 -17.71 38.56 7.07
N LEU A 736 -16.93 37.70 7.72
CA LEU A 736 -15.96 38.09 8.75
C LEU A 736 -14.82 38.91 8.18
N ARG A 737 -14.30 38.54 7.00
CA ARG A 737 -13.28 39.35 6.30
C ARG A 737 -13.79 40.75 5.99
N GLN A 738 -15.04 40.87 5.54
CA GLN A 738 -15.65 42.18 5.30
C GLN A 738 -15.78 42.99 6.59
N ILE A 739 -16.27 42.37 7.68
CA ILE A 739 -16.38 43.03 8.98
C ILE A 739 -15.01 43.52 9.50
N ILE A 740 -13.97 42.69 9.37
CA ILE A 740 -12.61 43.03 9.80
C ILE A 740 -12.05 44.19 8.97
N HIS A 741 -12.24 44.16 7.64
CA HIS A 741 -11.88 45.27 6.75
C HIS A 741 -12.57 46.57 7.18
N ASP A 742 -13.89 46.53 7.40
CA ASP A 742 -14.68 47.70 7.78
C ASP A 742 -14.25 48.31 9.12
N PHE A 743 -13.79 47.50 10.08
CA PHE A 743 -13.35 47.97 11.40
C PHE A 743 -11.91 48.50 11.45
N HIS A 744 -11.00 47.92 10.66
CA HIS A 744 -9.56 48.18 10.82
C HIS A 744 -8.89 48.82 9.61
N ALA A 745 -9.42 48.62 8.39
CA ALA A 745 -8.83 49.09 7.13
C ALA A 745 -7.31 48.85 7.08
N ASP A 746 -6.89 47.60 7.29
CA ASP A 746 -5.49 47.21 7.45
C ASP A 746 -5.15 46.04 6.53
N ASP A 747 -4.46 46.35 5.44
CA ASP A 747 -4.03 45.40 4.41
C ASP A 747 -3.14 44.27 4.98
N GLU A 748 -2.33 44.54 6.02
CA GLU A 748 -1.47 43.52 6.63
C GLU A 748 -2.32 42.50 7.40
N LEU A 749 -3.30 42.98 8.16
CA LEU A 749 -4.22 42.12 8.90
C LEU A 749 -5.04 41.24 7.94
N GLU A 750 -5.52 41.81 6.83
CA GLU A 750 -6.29 41.09 5.83
C GLU A 750 -5.48 40.00 5.13
N ALA A 751 -4.23 40.31 4.75
CA ALA A 751 -3.32 39.32 4.19
C ALA A 751 -3.08 38.16 5.17
N LYS A 752 -2.87 38.45 6.46
CA LYS A 752 -2.70 37.41 7.48
C LYS A 752 -3.95 36.59 7.74
N VAL A 753 -5.14 37.19 7.72
CA VAL A 753 -6.40 36.44 7.80
C VAL A 753 -6.54 35.50 6.60
N ALA A 754 -6.09 35.92 5.42
CA ALA A 754 -6.09 35.07 4.22
C ALA A 754 -5.15 33.87 4.37
N GLU A 755 -3.90 34.10 4.75
CA GLU A 755 -2.89 33.06 4.92
C GLU A 755 -3.24 32.09 6.05
N ALA A 756 -3.70 32.60 7.20
CA ALA A 756 -4.15 31.78 8.32
C ALA A 756 -5.40 30.96 7.97
N PHE A 757 -6.29 31.48 7.12
CA PHE A 757 -7.44 30.71 6.63
C PHE A 757 -6.98 29.50 5.79
N ASP A 758 -6.02 29.68 4.89
CA ASP A 758 -5.50 28.56 4.08
C ASP A 758 -4.83 27.50 4.98
N ALA A 759 -4.12 27.94 6.01
CA ALA A 759 -3.55 27.06 7.04
C ALA A 759 -4.65 26.32 7.84
N ALA A 760 -5.71 27.01 8.25
CA ALA A 760 -6.84 26.43 8.97
C ALA A 760 -7.59 25.41 8.11
N VAL A 761 -7.81 25.66 6.83
CA VAL A 761 -8.40 24.68 5.90
C VAL A 761 -7.46 23.48 5.72
N LYS A 762 -6.14 23.71 5.62
CA LYS A 762 -5.14 22.64 5.49
C LYS A 762 -5.09 21.73 6.73
N LEU A 763 -5.23 22.29 7.94
CA LEU A 763 -5.28 21.56 9.21
C LEU A 763 -6.68 21.05 9.58
N ASP A 764 -7.68 21.33 8.74
CA ASP A 764 -9.09 21.07 9.01
C ASP A 764 -9.59 21.65 10.34
N ARG A 765 -9.20 22.90 10.61
CA ARG A 765 -9.55 23.72 11.79
C ARG A 765 -10.37 24.96 11.43
N LEU A 766 -11.09 24.91 10.31
CA LEU A 766 -11.90 26.04 9.84
C LEU A 766 -12.96 26.48 10.86
N ASP A 767 -13.60 25.54 11.56
CA ASP A 767 -14.58 25.87 12.61
C ASP A 767 -13.95 26.66 13.77
N ASP A 768 -12.80 26.19 14.28
CA ASP A 768 -12.09 26.87 15.37
C ASP A 768 -11.64 28.27 14.95
N PHE A 769 -11.07 28.37 13.75
CA PHE A 769 -10.63 29.63 13.15
C PHE A 769 -11.78 30.64 13.03
N ASN A 770 -12.90 30.24 12.45
CA ASN A 770 -14.07 31.10 12.29
C ASN A 770 -14.67 31.50 13.65
N ARG A 771 -14.67 30.61 14.66
CA ARG A 771 -15.14 30.94 16.02
C ARG A 771 -14.27 31.99 16.70
N VAL A 772 -12.95 31.95 16.50
CA VAL A 772 -12.03 32.98 17.00
C VAL A 772 -12.32 34.32 16.33
N LEU A 773 -12.47 34.33 15.00
CA LEU A 773 -12.80 35.55 14.25
C LEU A 773 -14.18 36.12 14.62
N ILE A 774 -15.21 35.29 14.81
CA ILE A 774 -16.53 35.72 15.33
C ILE A 774 -16.37 36.38 16.71
N THR A 775 -15.57 35.78 17.60
CA THR A 775 -15.35 36.33 18.94
C THR A 775 -14.68 37.69 18.88
N PHE A 776 -13.72 37.84 17.97
CA PHE A 776 -13.07 39.12 17.71
C PHE A 776 -14.05 40.16 17.13
N ALA A 777 -14.87 39.78 16.14
CA ALA A 777 -15.88 40.66 15.53
C ALA A 777 -16.94 41.17 16.54
N ILE A 778 -17.25 40.38 17.57
CA ILE A 778 -18.15 40.77 18.66
C ILE A 778 -17.48 41.74 19.65
N SER A 779 -16.15 41.76 19.74
CA SER A 779 -15.40 42.59 20.71
C SER A 779 -14.06 43.08 20.11
N PRO A 780 -14.11 44.00 19.12
CA PRO A 780 -12.93 44.41 18.35
C PRO A 780 -11.96 45.32 19.14
N GLU A 781 -12.44 46.05 20.14
CA GLU A 781 -11.63 46.98 20.92
C GLU A 781 -10.62 46.25 21.83
N GLY A 782 -9.32 46.55 21.68
CA GLY A 782 -8.26 46.07 22.56
C GLY A 782 -7.67 44.69 22.26
N ASN A 783 -8.17 43.96 21.25
CA ASN A 783 -7.79 42.55 20.98
C ASN A 783 -6.94 42.32 19.72
N LYS A 784 -6.59 43.36 18.93
CA LYS A 784 -5.85 43.20 17.66
C LYS A 784 -4.53 42.46 17.81
N LYS A 785 -3.76 42.72 18.88
CA LYS A 785 -2.50 42.03 19.16
C LYS A 785 -2.70 40.53 19.41
N ASN A 786 -3.77 40.17 20.14
CA ASN A 786 -4.10 38.77 20.42
C ASN A 786 -4.53 38.05 19.13
N LEU A 787 -5.33 38.71 18.30
CA LEU A 787 -5.69 38.19 16.98
C LEU A 787 -4.45 37.98 16.10
N MET A 788 -3.58 38.98 15.95
CA MET A 788 -2.35 38.84 15.16
C MET A 788 -1.46 37.69 15.66
N THR A 789 -1.38 37.51 16.98
CA THR A 789 -0.64 36.39 17.58
C THR A 789 -1.26 35.06 17.18
N TYR A 790 -2.58 34.92 17.27
CA TYR A 790 -3.31 33.73 16.85
C TYR A 790 -3.16 33.43 15.35
N LEU A 791 -3.26 34.45 14.49
CA LEU A 791 -3.08 34.31 13.04
C LEU A 791 -1.68 33.79 12.70
N ASN A 792 -0.63 34.39 13.29
CA ASN A 792 0.74 33.92 13.09
C ASN A 792 0.93 32.46 13.53
N LYS A 793 0.39 32.08 14.70
CA LYS A 793 0.42 30.70 15.18
C LYS A 793 -0.26 29.73 14.21
N CYS A 794 -1.42 30.11 13.67
CA CYS A 794 -2.13 29.30 12.68
C CYS A 794 -1.29 29.07 11.43
N ILE A 795 -0.65 30.13 10.91
CA ILE A 795 0.26 30.07 9.77
C ILE A 795 1.45 29.16 10.09
N ASP A 796 2.11 29.35 11.24
CA ASP A 796 3.27 28.57 11.67
C ASP A 796 2.95 27.07 11.79
N HIS A 797 1.82 26.71 12.40
CA HIS A 797 1.35 25.32 12.46
C HIS A 797 1.06 24.76 11.07
N GLY A 798 0.46 25.55 10.19
CA GLY A 798 0.21 25.18 8.79
C GLY A 798 1.49 24.91 8.00
N LEU A 799 2.56 25.67 8.26
CA LEU A 799 3.88 25.49 7.65
C LEU A 799 4.63 24.25 8.19
N LYS A 800 4.54 23.98 9.50
CA LYS A 800 5.14 22.79 10.13
C LYS A 800 4.49 21.47 9.71
N ALA A 801 3.20 21.51 9.39
CA ALA A 801 2.47 20.36 8.87
C ALA A 801 2.93 19.99 7.45
N THR A 802 3.95 19.14 7.35
CA THR A 802 4.51 18.68 6.06
C THR A 802 4.00 17.30 5.65
N ASN A 803 3.68 16.43 6.60
CA ASN A 803 3.09 15.10 6.37
C ASN A 803 1.91 14.85 7.31
N TYR A 804 1.19 13.74 7.12
CA TYR A 804 -0.02 13.43 7.88
C TYR A 804 0.20 13.36 9.40
N ASN A 805 1.29 12.73 9.84
CA ASN A 805 1.56 12.55 11.27
C ASN A 805 1.84 13.87 11.97
N LEU A 806 2.68 14.73 11.35
CA LEU A 806 2.94 16.08 11.86
C LEU A 806 1.67 16.93 11.79
N ALA A 807 0.92 16.85 10.70
CA ALA A 807 -0.32 17.59 10.54
C ALA A 807 -1.36 17.25 11.63
N LYS A 808 -1.46 16.00 12.04
CA LYS A 808 -2.29 15.59 13.17
C LYS A 808 -1.86 16.28 14.47
N GLN A 809 -0.56 16.28 14.77
CA GLN A 809 -0.01 16.95 15.95
C GLN A 809 -0.25 18.47 15.91
N GLU A 810 0.07 19.10 14.79
CA GLU A 810 -0.08 20.56 14.61
C GLU A 810 -1.56 20.98 14.60
N SER A 811 -2.45 20.15 14.05
CA SER A 811 -3.90 20.34 14.12
C SER A 811 -4.40 20.30 15.56
N GLU A 812 -3.98 19.31 16.37
CA GLU A 812 -4.33 19.21 17.80
C GLU A 812 -3.80 20.39 18.61
N GLN A 813 -2.55 20.82 18.36
CA GLN A 813 -1.99 22.02 18.97
C GLN A 813 -2.80 23.26 18.60
N MET A 814 -3.13 23.44 17.32
CA MET A 814 -3.92 24.57 16.85
C MET A 814 -5.31 24.64 17.50
N GLN A 815 -5.93 23.49 17.77
CA GLN A 815 -7.17 23.43 18.54
C GLN A 815 -7.00 23.97 19.96
N GLN A 816 -5.94 23.54 20.67
CA GLN A 816 -5.65 24.01 22.02
C GLN A 816 -5.39 25.52 22.04
N GLU A 817 -4.61 26.03 21.07
CA GLU A 817 -4.30 27.45 20.96
C GLU A 817 -5.52 28.31 20.58
N SER A 818 -6.54 27.72 19.94
CA SER A 818 -7.81 28.38 19.66
C SER A 818 -8.66 28.61 20.92
N VAL A 819 -8.42 27.88 22.01
CA VAL A 819 -9.20 28.00 23.26
C VAL A 819 -8.98 29.35 23.95
N ASP A 820 -7.76 29.86 23.97
CA ASP A 820 -7.43 31.07 24.73
C ASP A 820 -8.08 32.34 24.16
N PRO A 821 -8.08 32.60 22.84
CA PRO A 821 -8.88 33.67 22.24
C PRO A 821 -10.39 33.51 22.51
N LEU A 822 -10.92 32.28 22.56
CA LEU A 822 -12.33 32.02 22.85
C LEU A 822 -12.72 32.32 24.30
N LYS A 823 -11.77 32.28 25.24
CA LYS A 823 -11.98 32.62 26.67
C LYS A 823 -12.01 34.12 26.96
N ILE A 824 -11.61 35.00 26.02
CA ILE A 824 -11.57 36.46 26.21
C ILE A 824 -12.97 37.07 26.51
N LYS A 825 -14.05 36.28 26.37
CA LYS A 825 -15.42 36.60 26.83
C LYS A 825 -15.60 36.89 28.32
N ALA A 826 -14.59 36.76 29.18
CA ALA A 826 -14.75 36.83 30.64
C ALA A 826 -14.39 38.18 31.33
N LYS A 827 -14.06 39.26 30.61
CA LYS A 827 -14.00 40.61 31.23
C LYS A 827 -15.33 41.34 31.01
N LYS A 828 -16.23 41.18 31.99
CA LYS A 828 -17.57 41.79 32.12
C LYS A 828 -17.58 43.31 31.81
N PRO A 829 -18.64 43.84 31.16
CA PRO A 829 -19.17 45.17 31.46
C PRO A 829 -19.78 45.18 32.88
N MET A 830 -19.63 46.30 33.61
CA MET A 830 -20.08 46.49 35.00
C MET A 830 -21.51 45.99 35.30
N GLU A 831 -21.67 45.45 36.51
CA GLU A 831 -22.88 44.82 37.03
C GLU A 831 -24.06 45.77 37.28
N SER A 832 -25.27 45.20 37.28
CA SER A 832 -26.29 45.50 38.30
C SER A 832 -26.94 44.20 38.78
N PRO A 833 -27.14 44.01 40.09
CA PRO A 833 -27.47 42.72 40.73
C PRO A 833 -28.98 42.56 40.89
N VAL A 834 -29.52 41.34 40.74
CA VAL A 834 -30.64 40.82 41.56
C VAL A 834 -30.75 39.30 41.35
N LYS A 835 -30.59 38.59 42.48
CA LYS A 835 -31.12 37.25 42.84
C LYS A 835 -30.43 36.00 42.27
N MET A 836 -29.36 35.67 42.99
CA MET A 836 -29.13 34.34 43.54
C MET A 836 -30.22 34.01 44.57
N LEU A 837 -30.91 32.87 44.44
CA LEU A 837 -31.47 31.98 45.50
C LEU A 837 -32.55 31.09 44.87
N ASP A 838 -32.18 29.88 44.47
CA ASP A 838 -32.76 28.69 45.11
C ASP A 838 -31.97 27.45 44.70
N LEU A 839 -31.30 26.89 45.71
CA LEU A 839 -30.54 25.66 45.68
C LEU A 839 -31.08 24.86 46.88
N MET A 840 -31.44 23.61 46.61
CA MET A 840 -31.35 22.42 47.49
C MET A 840 -32.65 21.66 47.80
N GLY A 841 -32.52 20.34 47.62
CA GLY A 841 -33.42 19.27 48.06
C GLY A 841 -33.35 18.10 47.05
N ALA A 842 -32.33 17.23 47.11
CA ALA A 842 -32.36 15.89 47.75
C ALA A 842 -33.41 14.91 47.16
N SER A 843 -33.23 13.59 46.97
CA SER A 843 -32.12 12.62 47.03
C SER A 843 -32.72 11.23 46.69
N SER A 844 -31.90 10.25 46.22
CA SER A 844 -32.10 8.76 46.25
C SER A 844 -33.29 8.16 45.45
N SER A 845 -33.30 6.96 44.86
CA SER A 845 -32.46 5.73 44.85
C SER A 845 -33.08 4.73 43.84
N GLY A 846 -32.33 3.73 43.33
CA GLY A 846 -32.91 2.37 43.10
C GLY A 846 -32.62 1.64 41.77
N VAL A 847 -31.51 0.88 41.77
CA VAL A 847 -31.21 -0.47 41.22
C VAL A 847 -32.16 -1.15 40.20
N GLY A 848 -31.56 -1.75 39.15
CA GLY A 848 -32.09 -2.92 38.43
C GLY A 848 -31.18 -3.41 37.29
N ALA A 849 -30.45 -4.50 37.50
CA ALA A 849 -29.59 -5.17 36.52
C ALA A 849 -30.26 -6.42 35.90
N HIS A 850 -29.85 -6.77 34.67
CA HIS A 850 -29.80 -8.10 34.00
C HIS A 850 -29.79 -7.86 32.48
N LYS A 851 -29.14 -8.59 31.57
CA LYS A 851 -28.25 -9.77 31.51
C LYS A 851 -27.65 -9.69 30.09
N LYS A 852 -26.35 -9.95 29.89
CA LYS A 852 -25.77 -10.20 28.56
C LYS A 852 -25.32 -11.65 28.50
N GLU A 853 -25.81 -12.38 27.51
CA GLU A 853 -25.42 -13.74 27.18
C GLU A 853 -24.17 -13.74 26.30
N GLU A 854 -23.23 -14.62 26.63
CA GLU A 854 -22.03 -14.96 25.86
C GLU A 854 -22.36 -16.06 24.85
N PRO A 855 -21.76 -16.06 23.66
CA PRO A 855 -21.60 -17.27 22.87
C PRO A 855 -20.22 -17.88 23.11
N HIS A 856 -20.24 -19.14 23.54
CA HIS A 856 -19.10 -20.07 23.57
C HIS A 856 -18.56 -20.29 22.15
N LEU A 857 -17.23 -20.21 21.99
CA LEU A 857 -16.51 -20.67 20.80
C LEU A 857 -15.53 -21.77 21.24
N GLU A 858 -15.86 -23.00 20.89
CA GLU A 858 -14.96 -24.15 20.92
C GLU A 858 -13.90 -23.97 19.82
N PHE A 859 -12.63 -24.04 20.20
CA PHE A 859 -11.51 -24.13 19.26
C PHE A 859 -11.08 -25.59 19.12
N ASP A 860 -11.16 -26.08 17.88
CA ASP A 860 -10.78 -27.40 17.41
C ASP A 860 -9.26 -27.40 17.18
N GLU A 861 -8.52 -28.18 17.98
CA GLU A 861 -7.09 -28.40 17.85
C GLU A 861 -6.82 -29.40 16.72
N ARG A 862 -6.13 -28.97 15.66
CA ARG A 862 -5.43 -29.88 14.75
C ARG A 862 -3.97 -29.46 14.64
N LEU A 863 -3.14 -30.39 15.06
CA LEU A 863 -1.68 -30.37 15.08
C LEU A 863 -1.13 -30.58 13.66
N ASP A 864 -0.14 -29.79 13.28
CA ASP A 864 0.73 -30.09 12.14
C ASP A 864 1.94 -30.90 12.63
N GLU A 865 2.25 -31.99 11.94
CA GLU A 865 3.14 -33.08 12.37
C GLU A 865 4.65 -32.75 12.34
N GLU A 866 5.07 -31.53 11.95
CA GLU A 866 6.49 -31.14 11.88
C GLU A 866 7.08 -30.66 13.23
N ASP A 867 6.25 -30.25 14.21
CA ASP A 867 6.72 -29.80 15.54
C ASP A 867 7.18 -30.96 16.46
N ALA A 868 6.77 -32.20 16.17
CA ALA A 868 6.98 -33.35 17.08
C ALA A 868 8.45 -33.76 17.27
N ASN A 869 9.35 -33.39 16.35
CA ASN A 869 10.76 -33.76 16.43
C ASN A 869 11.63 -32.72 17.17
N LEU A 870 11.14 -31.50 17.40
CA LEU A 870 11.81 -30.47 18.20
C LEU A 870 11.42 -30.51 19.69
N ASP A 871 10.31 -31.18 20.01
CA ASP A 871 9.67 -31.21 21.34
C ASP A 871 10.45 -31.93 22.46
N ILE A 872 11.57 -32.59 22.13
CA ILE A 872 12.38 -33.39 23.08
C ILE A 872 13.79 -32.80 23.31
N LYS A 873 14.16 -31.69 22.64
CA LYS A 873 15.50 -31.10 22.82
C LYS A 873 15.57 -30.34 24.17
N ASP A 874 16.58 -30.67 24.98
CA ASP A 874 16.78 -30.06 26.30
C ASP A 874 17.21 -28.60 26.17
N LEU A 875 16.52 -27.69 26.89
CA LEU A 875 16.89 -26.27 26.96
C LEU A 875 18.29 -26.09 27.60
N HIS A 876 18.72 -27.09 28.37
CA HIS A 876 20.00 -27.15 29.06
C HIS A 876 21.18 -27.61 28.16
N ASP A 877 20.92 -28.33 27.07
CA ASP A 877 21.96 -28.75 26.13
C ASP A 877 22.57 -27.56 25.37
N LEU A 878 21.81 -26.46 25.24
CA LEU A 878 22.27 -25.18 24.69
C LEU A 878 23.14 -24.37 25.67
N THR A 879 23.42 -24.88 26.87
CA THR A 879 24.20 -24.17 27.89
C THR A 879 25.51 -24.88 28.24
N GLN A 880 25.88 -25.90 27.47
CA GLN A 880 27.06 -26.74 27.71
C GLN A 880 28.03 -26.70 26.52
N THR A 881 28.68 -25.55 26.29
CA THR A 881 30.02 -25.53 25.69
C THR A 881 31.01 -24.92 26.68
N GLN A 882 31.96 -25.71 27.17
CA GLN A 882 33.09 -25.19 27.96
C GLN A 882 34.06 -24.47 27.01
N PRO A 883 34.64 -23.31 27.41
CA PRO A 883 35.70 -22.67 26.63
C PRO A 883 36.93 -23.61 26.57
N PRO A 884 37.71 -23.59 25.48
CA PRO A 884 38.91 -24.40 25.37
C PRO A 884 39.95 -23.92 26.40
N ASP A 885 40.31 -24.81 27.34
CA ASP A 885 41.39 -24.59 28.29
C ASP A 885 42.71 -24.35 27.53
N THR A 886 43.22 -23.13 27.62
CA THR A 886 44.61 -22.79 27.28
C THR A 886 45.56 -23.52 28.25
N GLN A 887 45.98 -24.74 27.91
CA GLN A 887 47.18 -25.33 28.50
C GLN A 887 48.42 -24.74 27.81
N ILE A 888 49.06 -23.81 28.53
CA ILE A 888 50.39 -23.30 28.23
C ILE A 888 51.39 -24.41 28.58
N ASP A 889 51.86 -25.13 27.56
CA ASP A 889 52.94 -26.11 27.70
C ASP A 889 54.28 -25.36 27.65
N THR A 890 54.90 -25.16 28.82
CA THR A 890 56.28 -24.66 28.93
C THR A 890 57.19 -25.82 29.29
N LYS A 891 57.98 -26.28 28.32
CA LYS A 891 59.15 -27.12 28.57
C LYS A 891 60.41 -26.45 28.04
N LEU A 892 61.29 -26.12 28.97
CA LEU A 892 62.69 -25.75 28.76
C LEU A 892 63.56 -27.01 28.84
N ASP A 893 64.54 -27.08 27.93
CA ASP A 893 65.58 -28.09 27.78
C ASP A 893 66.38 -28.40 29.06
N ASN A 894 66.76 -29.66 29.27
CA ASN A 894 68.13 -30.14 28.97
C ASN A 894 68.41 -31.57 29.47
N ASP A 895 69.34 -32.18 28.74
CA ASP A 895 70.28 -33.26 29.10
C ASP A 895 69.97 -34.75 28.80
N LYS A 896 70.84 -35.24 27.90
CA LYS A 896 71.28 -36.58 27.46
C LYS A 896 71.83 -37.45 28.63
N PRO A 897 72.29 -38.73 28.45
CA PRO A 897 72.70 -39.41 27.20
C PRO A 897 72.41 -40.93 27.03
N THR A 898 72.65 -41.39 25.78
CA THR A 898 73.23 -42.69 25.36
C THR A 898 72.55 -44.02 25.73
N ASP A 899 72.06 -44.77 24.73
CA ASP A 899 72.77 -45.88 24.07
C ASP A 899 71.82 -46.73 23.20
N GLY A 900 72.35 -47.33 22.12
CA GLY A 900 71.75 -48.52 21.49
C GLY A 900 71.29 -48.39 20.04
N ILE A 901 72.17 -48.83 19.13
CA ILE A 901 72.02 -48.92 17.66
C ILE A 901 71.24 -50.24 17.28
N PRO A 902 71.09 -50.64 16.00
CA PRO A 902 69.91 -50.50 15.12
C PRO A 902 69.32 -51.86 14.66
N ILE A 903 68.14 -51.91 14.02
CA ILE A 903 67.89 -52.86 12.91
C ILE A 903 66.94 -52.25 11.86
N GLN A 904 67.42 -52.18 10.62
CA GLN A 904 66.67 -52.02 9.37
C GLN A 904 65.89 -53.29 9.03
N THR A 905 64.69 -53.17 8.46
CA THR A 905 64.25 -54.02 7.31
C THR A 905 63.10 -53.34 6.57
N ALA A 906 63.09 -53.51 5.26
CA ALA A 906 62.41 -52.70 4.27
C ALA A 906 61.16 -53.36 3.62
N PHE A 907 60.46 -52.56 2.83
CA PHE A 907 59.49 -52.87 1.76
C PHE A 907 58.08 -53.37 2.12
N LYS A 908 57.07 -52.49 1.99
CA LYS A 908 56.25 -52.33 0.76
C LYS A 908 55.37 -51.10 0.84
#